data_AF-W2YU19-F1
#
_entry.id   AF-W2YU19-F1
#
_cell.length_a   1.000
_cell.length_b   1.000
_cell.length_c   1.000
_cell.angle_alpha   90.00
_cell.angle_beta   90.00
_cell.angle_gamma   90.00
#
_symmetry.space_group_name_H-M   'P 1'
#
loop_
_entity.id
_entity.type
_entity.pdbx_description
1 polymer ?
#
loop_
_entity_poly.entity_id
_entity_poly.type
_entity_poly.pdbx_seq_one_letter_code
_entity_poly.pdbx_strand_id
1 'polypeptide(L)'
;MRKQNQVQDRERCLEHGSQRPMGRIEKLLTPDRMLLGAWIVIGLIPYALMIRSYLNFVTPHQISETLVVPPGVEKETVNSTELCPVEGYLFGQVWWNIQVTHYYNTRHGRLCHFVIPQYNIHGNHLIGSERIKPYDTTPSSCYDDSYPFELYIYHGSFGYFSFYEEPTGTYCANDKTGYIVSRRFGTYDINGPSLVEDTGSTSYRKSYWYGITGALWVVYRGLVLRRSFIICKRYGRRCSNMSVRLRRKEAVVFVHEQLRLTAHGATKWHRIALLYLLIEGLMGDLFLLIANNGLLSKVQYISLGYNLSGMLLVTFETIESTNWLHERTRVFIKRLLFCYESSLLGEIVGAALQQPFLSQLNGSRAFKKSNNVNLVVSHYVWSIVGHCIFVLAVIGFIIFIRAVWAMIYVWWRHQTWSVFTASCCVDTALGKRNKMTMLGGYRWHDGKLYYMPDALRSFGLLKMEEEDGTECLVLRKLHWFTVPRNDLVVIGTVSDDRVKPCNEHLGTGIVSFWGQSLGGDVERKLLLVWLLAGIAPFVLQMRSYLKFVTPHKITQTLIVPSGIPEETTNLEELCPVRALFLSGVWWNVEPTHYYIVRGNRICHFVAPQYNTHGNYLIGPTKVDPYDTTPSNCADDSYAFDQYFYHGSFGYYSFYEEQTGTYCAKDNIVYIYGHGLGSFDINGSFLAKDRGNSGYRHSFYYGLVGSIWVTYRALVLRRSFISCKRYGQRCDEAGENLNRKEAVIFVQENLRLSAHGATIYHRFALVYLLVEGIMTDLFLLIANEGILAKIQYVSLGYNLSGFLLLIYEIVEASNCLREKYRLFFKRLWFSYETAFLGELLSAAL
;
A
#
# COMPACT_ATOMS: atom_id res chain seq x y z
N MET A 1 70.97 -7.45 19.71
CA MET A 1 70.37 -6.45 20.63
C MET A 1 70.02 -5.19 19.84
N ARG A 2 68.73 -4.76 19.88
CA ARG A 2 68.13 -3.41 19.59
C ARG A 2 68.46 -2.70 18.25
N LYS A 3 67.62 -1.93 17.55
CA LYS A 3 66.18 -1.51 17.47
C LYS A 3 66.16 -0.62 16.17
N GLN A 4 65.27 -0.78 15.18
CA GLN A 4 63.91 -0.24 15.01
C GLN A 4 63.78 1.32 14.96
N ASN A 5 63.00 1.80 13.96
CA ASN A 5 62.45 3.16 13.71
C ASN A 5 63.35 4.13 12.89
N GLN A 6 62.87 4.98 11.97
CA GLN A 6 61.52 5.47 11.72
C GLN A 6 61.42 6.09 10.30
N VAL A 7 60.28 5.86 9.65
CA VAL A 7 59.74 6.53 8.47
C VAL A 7 59.24 7.92 8.89
N GLN A 8 59.66 9.02 8.22
CA GLN A 8 58.81 10.21 8.09
C GLN A 8 59.28 11.24 7.03
N ASP A 9 58.31 11.57 6.18
CA ASP A 9 58.00 12.86 5.57
C ASP A 9 58.53 13.33 4.20
N ARG A 10 57.51 13.45 3.32
CA ARG A 10 57.26 14.46 2.28
C ARG A 10 57.77 14.21 0.87
N GLU A 11 57.01 13.34 0.20
CA GLU A 11 56.73 13.42 -1.24
C GLU A 11 56.32 14.84 -1.66
N ARG A 12 57.11 15.40 -2.59
CA ARG A 12 56.78 16.58 -3.37
C ARG A 12 56.89 16.18 -4.84
N CYS A 13 55.76 16.25 -5.53
CA CYS A 13 55.61 16.42 -6.98
C CYS A 13 56.51 15.58 -7.90
N LEU A 14 55.98 14.49 -8.48
CA LEU A 14 56.34 14.11 -9.85
C LEU A 14 55.11 13.67 -10.63
N GLU A 15 54.70 14.57 -11.52
CA GLU A 15 53.96 14.29 -12.74
C GLU A 15 54.69 13.22 -13.55
N HIS A 16 53.99 12.21 -14.07
CA HIS A 16 54.09 11.70 -15.44
C HIS A 16 53.07 10.57 -15.66
N GLY A 17 51.80 10.95 -15.73
CA GLY A 17 50.76 10.11 -16.36
C GLY A 17 50.86 10.28 -17.88
N SER A 18 51.21 9.19 -18.58
CA SER A 18 51.26 9.06 -20.03
C SER A 18 50.15 9.85 -20.76
N GLN A 19 50.52 10.98 -21.38
CA GLN A 19 49.69 11.66 -22.37
C GLN A 19 49.74 10.86 -23.68
N ARG A 20 48.80 9.92 -23.86
CA ARG A 20 48.48 9.42 -25.20
C ARG A 20 47.75 10.51 -25.99
N PRO A 21 48.09 10.75 -27.26
CA PRO A 21 47.39 11.74 -28.07
C PRO A 21 45.93 11.30 -28.28
N MET A 22 45.01 12.15 -27.81
CA MET A 22 43.57 11.93 -27.81
C MET A 22 43.04 11.87 -29.25
N GLY A 23 42.44 10.75 -29.64
CA GLY A 23 41.85 10.58 -30.97
C GLY A 23 40.70 11.56 -31.25
N ARG A 24 40.45 11.88 -32.52
CA ARG A 24 39.41 12.85 -32.97
C ARG A 24 37.99 12.53 -32.44
N ILE A 25 37.71 11.26 -32.14
CA ILE A 25 36.44 10.77 -31.55
C ILE A 25 36.38 11.02 -30.04
N GLU A 26 37.50 10.92 -29.31
CA GLU A 26 37.54 11.16 -27.86
C GLU A 26 37.37 12.65 -27.51
N LYS A 27 37.80 13.56 -28.39
CA LYS A 27 37.46 15.00 -28.29
C LYS A 27 35.96 15.28 -28.43
N LEU A 28 35.15 14.34 -28.94
CA LEU A 28 33.72 14.50 -29.13
C LEU A 28 32.88 14.13 -27.89
N LEU A 29 33.38 13.25 -27.00
CA LEU A 29 32.66 12.63 -25.88
C LEU A 29 33.06 13.16 -24.50
N THR A 30 33.16 14.49 -24.34
CA THR A 30 33.30 15.10 -23.00
C THR A 30 32.03 14.92 -22.17
N PRO A 31 32.10 14.82 -20.82
CA PRO A 31 30.92 14.69 -19.94
C PRO A 31 29.84 15.76 -20.21
N ASP A 32 30.25 17.01 -20.45
CA ASP A 32 29.36 18.12 -20.79
C ASP A 32 28.53 17.85 -22.05
N ARG A 33 29.18 17.37 -23.13
CA ARG A 33 28.50 17.06 -24.41
C ARG A 33 27.57 15.86 -24.28
N MET A 34 27.93 14.85 -23.48
CA MET A 34 27.09 13.68 -23.26
C MET A 34 25.82 14.02 -22.48
N LEU A 35 25.95 14.79 -21.41
CA LEU A 35 24.82 15.28 -20.62
C LEU A 35 23.93 16.21 -21.44
N LEU A 36 24.53 17.11 -22.24
CA LEU A 36 23.78 17.99 -23.14
C LEU A 36 23.00 17.20 -24.20
N GLY A 37 23.64 16.21 -24.84
CA GLY A 37 22.97 15.35 -25.82
C GLY A 37 21.80 14.57 -25.21
N ALA A 38 21.99 13.97 -24.04
CA ALA A 38 20.91 13.29 -23.32
C ALA A 38 19.79 14.25 -22.91
N TRP A 39 20.11 15.46 -22.45
CA TRP A 39 19.12 16.48 -22.09
C TRP A 39 18.31 16.99 -23.30
N ILE A 40 18.94 17.13 -24.48
CA ILE A 40 18.23 17.48 -25.71
C ILE A 40 17.22 16.39 -26.07
N VAL A 41 17.66 15.13 -26.09
CA VAL A 41 16.83 14.00 -26.53
C VAL A 41 15.66 13.73 -25.56
N ILE A 42 15.92 13.72 -24.25
CA ILE A 42 14.94 13.29 -23.24
C ILE A 42 14.12 14.47 -22.71
N GLY A 43 14.66 15.69 -22.78
CA GLY A 43 14.02 16.89 -22.24
C GLY A 43 13.48 17.83 -23.32
N LEU A 44 14.37 18.36 -24.16
CA LEU A 44 14.03 19.47 -25.07
C LEU A 44 13.11 19.04 -26.23
N ILE A 45 13.37 17.88 -26.86
CA ILE A 45 12.54 17.39 -27.96
C ILE A 45 11.08 17.15 -27.51
N PRO A 46 10.80 16.40 -26.42
CA PRO A 46 9.44 16.24 -25.92
C PRO A 46 8.79 17.58 -25.54
N TYR A 47 9.56 18.51 -24.98
CA TYR A 47 9.06 19.84 -24.63
C TYR A 47 8.64 20.66 -25.86
N ALA A 48 9.40 20.59 -26.96
CA ALA A 48 9.05 21.25 -28.22
C ALA A 48 7.78 20.66 -28.85
N LEU A 49 7.62 19.34 -28.80
CA LEU A 49 6.39 18.66 -29.25
C LEU A 49 5.18 19.09 -28.44
N MET A 50 5.34 19.21 -27.12
CA MET A 50 4.28 19.68 -26.22
C MET A 50 3.91 21.15 -26.47
N ILE A 51 4.87 22.04 -26.77
CA ILE A 51 4.57 23.43 -27.16
C ILE A 51 3.77 23.46 -28.46
N ARG A 52 4.19 22.70 -29.47
CA ARG A 52 3.44 22.59 -30.74
C ARG A 52 2.02 22.11 -30.48
N SER A 53 1.85 21.11 -29.63
CA SER A 53 0.55 20.58 -29.21
C SER A 53 -0.33 21.65 -28.57
N TYR A 54 0.21 22.37 -27.58
CA TYR A 54 -0.49 23.44 -26.89
C TYR A 54 -0.92 24.57 -27.85
N LEU A 55 -0.02 25.03 -28.73
CA LEU A 55 -0.33 26.08 -29.70
C LEU A 55 -1.44 25.66 -30.67
N ASN A 56 -1.42 24.40 -31.08
CA ASN A 56 -2.44 23.80 -31.93
C ASN A 56 -3.83 23.84 -31.29
N PHE A 57 -3.96 23.49 -30.00
CA PHE A 57 -5.25 23.44 -29.31
C PHE A 57 -5.76 24.80 -28.81
N VAL A 58 -4.87 25.77 -28.54
CA VAL A 58 -5.27 27.11 -28.08
C VAL A 58 -5.67 28.03 -29.24
N THR A 59 -5.31 27.68 -30.48
CA THR A 59 -5.64 28.48 -31.65
C THR A 59 -7.16 28.47 -31.89
N PRO A 60 -7.82 29.63 -32.05
CA PRO A 60 -9.25 29.70 -32.31
C PRO A 60 -9.63 29.02 -33.63
N HIS A 61 -10.78 28.37 -33.67
CA HIS A 61 -11.27 27.63 -34.84
C HIS A 61 -12.74 27.96 -35.15
N GLN A 62 -13.20 27.63 -36.35
CA GLN A 62 -14.59 27.71 -36.77
C GLN A 62 -15.05 26.33 -37.25
N ILE A 63 -16.29 25.97 -36.92
CA ILE A 63 -16.93 24.76 -37.45
C ILE A 63 -17.41 25.07 -38.87
N SER A 64 -17.20 24.13 -39.80
CA SER A 64 -17.76 24.25 -41.15
C SER A 64 -19.28 24.36 -41.12
N GLU A 65 -19.82 25.26 -41.94
CA GLU A 65 -21.25 25.59 -41.98
C GLU A 65 -22.12 24.37 -42.31
N THR A 66 -21.60 23.42 -43.11
CA THR A 66 -22.26 22.15 -43.47
C THR A 66 -22.55 21.25 -42.28
N LEU A 67 -21.86 21.44 -41.16
CA LEU A 67 -21.92 20.60 -39.97
C LEU A 67 -22.66 21.26 -38.80
N VAL A 68 -23.07 22.53 -38.94
CA VAL A 68 -23.80 23.28 -37.91
C VAL A 68 -25.31 23.16 -38.14
N VAL A 69 -26.09 22.90 -37.08
CA VAL A 69 -27.55 22.86 -37.19
C VAL A 69 -28.09 24.29 -37.30
N PRO A 70 -28.84 24.65 -38.36
CA PRO A 70 -29.42 25.98 -38.48
C PRO A 70 -30.44 26.27 -37.37
N PRO A 71 -30.58 27.53 -36.92
CA PRO A 71 -31.59 27.89 -35.92
C PRO A 71 -33.01 27.53 -36.36
N GLY A 72 -33.78 26.90 -35.49
CA GLY A 72 -35.20 26.58 -35.73
C GLY A 72 -35.47 25.26 -36.45
N VAL A 73 -34.44 24.45 -36.75
CA VAL A 73 -34.63 23.08 -37.27
C VAL A 73 -34.92 22.11 -36.13
N GLU A 74 -35.99 21.32 -36.25
CA GLU A 74 -36.40 20.37 -35.23
C GLU A 74 -35.59 19.06 -35.28
N LYS A 75 -35.46 18.43 -34.11
CA LYS A 75 -34.82 17.13 -33.92
C LYS A 75 -35.77 16.01 -34.36
N GLU A 76 -35.28 15.11 -35.22
CA GLU A 76 -36.03 13.93 -35.68
C GLU A 76 -35.36 12.63 -35.18
N THR A 77 -36.16 11.66 -34.70
CA THR A 77 -35.68 10.37 -34.18
C THR A 77 -36.22 9.16 -34.94
N VAL A 78 -37.18 9.36 -35.84
CA VAL A 78 -37.88 8.28 -36.56
C VAL A 78 -36.94 7.64 -37.58
N ASN A 79 -36.79 6.31 -37.54
CA ASN A 79 -35.92 5.51 -38.41
C ASN A 79 -34.45 5.99 -38.45
N SER A 80 -33.95 6.56 -37.35
CA SER A 80 -32.61 7.15 -37.30
C SER A 80 -31.49 6.17 -37.69
N THR A 81 -31.61 4.89 -37.35
CA THR A 81 -30.62 3.85 -37.68
C THR A 81 -30.61 3.45 -39.15
N GLU A 82 -31.72 3.62 -39.86
CA GLU A 82 -31.80 3.36 -41.30
C GLU A 82 -31.36 4.59 -42.10
N LEU A 83 -31.73 5.79 -41.63
CA LEU A 83 -31.45 7.06 -42.29
C LEU A 83 -30.03 7.59 -42.04
N CYS A 84 -29.40 7.13 -40.96
CA CYS A 84 -28.01 7.40 -40.59
C CYS A 84 -27.28 6.06 -40.35
N PRO A 85 -26.86 5.36 -41.42
CA PRO A 85 -26.47 3.96 -41.37
C PRO A 85 -25.06 3.69 -40.78
N VAL A 86 -24.37 4.70 -40.25
CA VAL A 86 -22.97 4.56 -39.78
C VAL A 86 -22.93 3.78 -38.47
N GLU A 87 -22.15 2.70 -38.42
CA GLU A 87 -22.03 1.83 -37.24
C GLU A 87 -20.73 2.08 -36.44
N GLY A 88 -19.72 2.67 -37.06
CA GLY A 88 -18.46 3.04 -36.41
C GLY A 88 -17.53 3.80 -37.34
N TYR A 89 -16.40 4.24 -36.80
CA TYR A 89 -15.36 4.86 -37.62
C TYR A 89 -13.96 4.37 -37.26
N LEU A 90 -13.11 4.33 -38.27
CA LEU A 90 -11.68 4.11 -38.13
C LEU A 90 -10.97 5.47 -38.14
N PHE A 91 -10.43 5.86 -36.99
CA PHE A 91 -9.82 7.18 -36.82
C PHE A 91 -8.48 7.05 -36.07
N GLY A 92 -7.41 7.61 -36.66
CA GLY A 92 -6.05 7.43 -36.12
C GLY A 92 -5.60 5.96 -36.07
N GLN A 93 -6.13 5.12 -36.96
CA GLN A 93 -5.97 3.65 -36.96
C GLN A 93 -6.56 2.95 -35.72
N VAL A 94 -7.47 3.62 -35.01
CA VAL A 94 -8.22 3.07 -33.88
C VAL A 94 -9.69 2.94 -34.26
N TRP A 95 -10.30 1.81 -33.93
CA TRP A 95 -11.75 1.61 -34.08
C TRP A 95 -12.53 2.32 -32.97
N TRP A 96 -13.57 3.07 -33.33
CA TRP A 96 -14.45 3.76 -32.40
C TRP A 96 -15.91 3.35 -32.65
N ASN A 97 -16.60 2.96 -31.58
CA ASN A 97 -18.02 2.64 -31.67
C ASN A 97 -18.84 3.94 -31.62
N ILE A 98 -19.81 4.07 -32.49
CA ILE A 98 -20.74 5.20 -32.46
C ILE A 98 -22.16 4.73 -32.21
N GLN A 99 -22.97 5.65 -31.73
CA GLN A 99 -24.41 5.47 -31.62
C GLN A 99 -25.09 6.73 -32.14
N VAL A 100 -25.91 6.58 -33.19
CA VAL A 100 -26.76 7.67 -33.67
C VAL A 100 -27.92 7.85 -32.70
N THR A 101 -28.20 9.10 -32.30
CA THR A 101 -29.31 9.41 -31.39
C THR A 101 -30.47 10.10 -32.09
N HIS A 102 -30.19 10.98 -33.05
CA HIS A 102 -31.20 11.71 -33.82
C HIS A 102 -30.57 12.32 -35.08
N TYR A 103 -31.37 12.95 -35.93
CA TYR A 103 -30.91 13.69 -37.10
C TYR A 103 -31.69 14.98 -37.30
N TYR A 104 -31.15 15.83 -38.17
CA TYR A 104 -31.72 17.08 -38.63
C TYR A 104 -31.74 17.09 -40.15
N ASN A 105 -32.86 17.53 -40.73
CA ASN A 105 -32.95 17.78 -42.16
C ASN A 105 -32.51 19.23 -42.46
N THR A 106 -31.39 19.41 -43.15
CA THR A 106 -30.81 20.72 -43.45
C THR A 106 -30.72 20.95 -44.97
N ARG A 107 -30.39 22.18 -45.38
CA ARG A 107 -30.17 22.51 -46.80
C ARG A 107 -28.97 21.76 -47.42
N HIS A 108 -28.02 21.34 -46.60
CA HIS A 108 -26.81 20.62 -47.03
C HIS A 108 -26.98 19.10 -47.02
N GLY A 109 -28.15 18.60 -46.63
CA GLY A 109 -28.45 17.19 -46.49
C GLY A 109 -28.84 16.81 -45.07
N ARG A 110 -28.82 15.51 -44.78
CA ARG A 110 -29.20 14.97 -43.48
C ARG A 110 -28.00 15.00 -42.54
N LEU A 111 -28.12 15.78 -41.48
CA LEU A 111 -27.09 15.91 -40.46
C LEU A 111 -27.43 14.99 -39.29
N CYS A 112 -26.62 13.96 -39.08
CA CYS A 112 -26.87 12.91 -38.12
C CYS A 112 -26.06 13.14 -36.84
N HIS A 113 -26.74 13.29 -35.71
CA HIS A 113 -26.09 13.42 -34.41
C HIS A 113 -25.73 12.04 -33.85
N PHE A 114 -24.49 11.90 -33.39
CA PHE A 114 -23.97 10.68 -32.80
C PHE A 114 -23.27 10.93 -31.47
N VAL A 115 -23.17 9.87 -30.70
CA VAL A 115 -22.44 9.85 -29.43
C VAL A 115 -21.46 8.69 -29.41
N ILE A 116 -20.37 8.87 -28.68
CA ILE A 116 -19.50 7.78 -28.22
C ILE A 116 -19.62 7.70 -26.72
N PRO A 117 -20.53 6.84 -26.22
CA PRO A 117 -20.85 6.67 -24.81
C PRO A 117 -19.62 6.54 -23.91
N GLN A 118 -18.63 5.76 -24.34
CA GLN A 118 -17.47 5.40 -23.53
C GLN A 118 -16.53 6.57 -23.28
N TYR A 119 -16.61 7.62 -24.10
CA TYR A 119 -15.69 8.74 -24.09
C TYR A 119 -16.39 10.10 -23.95
N ASN A 120 -17.72 10.15 -23.75
CA ASN A 120 -18.50 11.39 -23.74
C ASN A 120 -18.17 12.28 -24.96
N ILE A 121 -18.11 11.65 -26.12
CA ILE A 121 -17.95 12.37 -27.40
C ILE A 121 -19.34 12.58 -27.98
N HIS A 122 -19.60 13.80 -28.44
CA HIS A 122 -20.81 14.20 -29.15
C HIS A 122 -20.42 14.86 -30.46
N GLY A 123 -21.30 14.83 -31.44
CA GLY A 123 -20.98 15.41 -32.73
C GLY A 123 -22.03 15.13 -33.79
N ASN A 124 -21.90 15.82 -34.92
CA ASN A 124 -22.71 15.55 -36.09
C ASN A 124 -21.83 15.06 -37.25
N HIS A 125 -22.39 14.17 -38.06
CA HIS A 125 -21.80 13.76 -39.32
C HIS A 125 -22.77 13.96 -40.49
N LEU A 126 -22.19 14.14 -41.67
CA LEU A 126 -22.87 14.29 -42.95
C LEU A 126 -22.25 13.30 -43.94
N ILE A 127 -23.12 12.53 -44.61
CA ILE A 127 -22.75 11.67 -45.73
C ILE A 127 -23.23 12.37 -47.01
N GLY A 128 -22.32 12.63 -47.94
CA GLY A 128 -22.73 13.19 -49.24
C GLY A 128 -23.33 12.15 -50.17
N SER A 129 -24.07 12.62 -51.16
CA SER A 129 -24.85 11.77 -52.08
C SER A 129 -24.06 11.21 -53.26
N GLU A 130 -22.92 11.81 -53.60
CA GLU A 130 -22.13 11.43 -54.76
C GLU A 130 -20.98 10.50 -54.37
N ARG A 131 -20.72 9.47 -55.19
CA ARG A 131 -19.60 8.56 -54.96
C ARG A 131 -18.28 9.27 -55.24
N ILE A 132 -17.30 9.04 -54.36
CA ILE A 132 -15.95 9.59 -54.51
C ILE A 132 -14.90 8.50 -54.41
N LYS A 133 -13.69 8.80 -54.86
CA LYS A 133 -12.54 7.93 -54.67
C LYS A 133 -12.30 7.72 -53.16
N PRO A 134 -12.15 6.47 -52.69
CA PRO A 134 -11.89 6.17 -51.28
C PRO A 134 -10.64 6.87 -50.75
N TYR A 135 -10.65 7.23 -49.48
CA TYR A 135 -9.46 7.76 -48.79
C TYR A 135 -8.39 6.66 -48.62
N ASP A 136 -7.10 7.03 -48.50
CA ASP A 136 -5.97 6.09 -48.42
C ASP A 136 -6.06 5.06 -47.27
N THR A 137 -6.85 5.35 -46.23
CA THR A 137 -7.09 4.48 -45.07
C THR A 137 -8.26 3.51 -45.26
N THR A 138 -9.00 3.63 -46.36
CA THR A 138 -10.18 2.82 -46.67
C THR A 138 -9.76 1.49 -47.31
N PRO A 139 -10.35 0.35 -46.90
CA PRO A 139 -10.00 -0.94 -47.48
C PRO A 139 -10.39 -1.02 -48.96
N SER A 140 -9.66 -1.83 -49.72
CA SER A 140 -9.91 -2.03 -51.15
C SER A 140 -11.31 -2.59 -51.46
N SER A 141 -11.94 -3.26 -50.49
CA SER A 141 -13.32 -3.77 -50.59
C SER A 141 -14.40 -2.68 -50.71
N CYS A 142 -14.04 -1.41 -50.51
CA CYS A 142 -14.95 -0.27 -50.52
C CYS A 142 -14.71 0.70 -51.69
N TYR A 143 -13.89 0.32 -52.68
CA TYR A 143 -13.44 1.22 -53.75
C TYR A 143 -14.59 1.80 -54.60
N ASP A 144 -15.62 0.99 -54.86
CA ASP A 144 -16.73 1.36 -55.74
C ASP A 144 -17.97 1.87 -54.99
N ASP A 145 -17.94 1.89 -53.65
CA ASP A 145 -19.08 2.21 -52.79
C ASP A 145 -18.69 3.14 -51.61
N SER A 146 -17.86 4.12 -51.94
CA SER A 146 -17.38 5.17 -51.02
C SER A 146 -18.05 6.52 -51.28
N TYR A 147 -18.51 7.16 -50.21
CA TYR A 147 -19.17 8.48 -50.22
C TYR A 147 -18.38 9.48 -49.38
N PRO A 148 -18.43 10.80 -49.67
CA PRO A 148 -17.74 11.80 -48.88
C PRO A 148 -18.35 11.85 -47.48
N PHE A 149 -17.49 11.92 -46.48
CA PHE A 149 -17.87 11.88 -45.08
C PHE A 149 -17.20 13.02 -44.32
N GLU A 150 -18.03 13.90 -43.78
CA GLU A 150 -17.62 15.02 -42.95
C GLU A 150 -18.24 14.85 -41.57
N LEU A 151 -17.48 15.16 -40.52
CA LEU A 151 -18.03 15.18 -39.18
C LEU A 151 -17.29 16.18 -38.30
N TYR A 152 -17.95 16.56 -37.22
CA TYR A 152 -17.29 17.21 -36.09
C TYR A 152 -17.52 16.41 -34.83
N ILE A 153 -16.54 16.46 -33.92
CA ILE A 153 -16.63 15.87 -32.59
C ILE A 153 -16.25 16.88 -31.52
N TYR A 154 -16.95 16.81 -30.40
CA TYR A 154 -16.51 17.34 -29.12
C TYR A 154 -16.33 16.22 -28.11
N HIS A 155 -15.24 16.27 -27.37
CA HIS A 155 -14.97 15.40 -26.24
C HIS A 155 -14.87 16.21 -24.96
N GLY A 156 -15.69 15.91 -23.94
CA GLY A 156 -15.62 16.57 -22.64
C GLY A 156 -14.38 16.17 -21.83
N SER A 157 -13.60 17.16 -21.36
CA SER A 157 -12.46 16.93 -20.45
C SER A 157 -12.91 16.83 -18.98
N PHE A 158 -11.98 16.58 -18.05
CA PHE A 158 -12.22 16.69 -16.60
C PHE A 158 -12.39 18.15 -16.13
N GLY A 159 -11.93 19.13 -16.90
CA GLY A 159 -12.16 20.56 -16.68
C GLY A 159 -13.44 21.09 -17.34
N TYR A 160 -13.72 22.40 -17.21
CA TYR A 160 -14.83 23.08 -17.90
C TYR A 160 -14.49 23.38 -19.38
N PHE A 161 -13.97 22.39 -20.12
CA PHE A 161 -13.68 22.53 -21.54
C PHE A 161 -13.77 21.20 -22.28
N SER A 162 -13.92 21.29 -23.60
CA SER A 162 -13.95 20.16 -24.53
C SER A 162 -12.87 20.28 -25.59
N PHE A 163 -12.29 19.15 -25.96
CA PHE A 163 -11.50 19.02 -27.18
C PHE A 163 -12.44 18.92 -28.38
N TYR A 164 -12.08 19.60 -29.45
CA TYR A 164 -12.83 19.64 -30.69
C TYR A 164 -11.97 19.08 -31.82
N GLU A 165 -12.57 18.29 -32.70
CA GLU A 165 -11.95 17.92 -33.97
C GLU A 165 -12.98 17.94 -35.12
N GLU A 166 -12.48 18.23 -36.32
CA GLU A 166 -13.24 18.18 -37.58
C GLU A 166 -12.58 17.17 -38.54
N PRO A 167 -12.90 15.87 -38.42
CA PRO A 167 -12.40 14.87 -39.35
C PRO A 167 -13.14 14.86 -40.69
N THR A 168 -12.41 14.53 -41.74
CA THR A 168 -12.93 14.31 -43.09
C THR A 168 -12.44 12.99 -43.64
N GLY A 169 -13.23 12.34 -44.50
CA GLY A 169 -12.83 11.09 -45.12
C GLY A 169 -13.91 10.48 -45.99
N THR A 170 -14.01 9.15 -45.98
CA THR A 170 -14.96 8.40 -46.81
C THR A 170 -15.79 7.41 -46.00
N TYR A 171 -17.10 7.40 -46.24
CA TYR A 171 -18.02 6.41 -45.71
C TYR A 171 -18.13 5.25 -46.69
N CYS A 172 -17.91 4.02 -46.22
CA CYS A 172 -18.14 2.81 -47.01
C CYS A 172 -19.53 2.24 -46.70
N ALA A 173 -20.38 2.13 -47.72
CA ALA A 173 -21.73 1.57 -47.52
C ALA A 173 -21.73 0.04 -47.39
N ASN A 174 -20.70 -0.65 -47.90
CA ASN A 174 -20.57 -2.11 -47.81
C ASN A 174 -20.38 -2.60 -46.36
N ASP A 175 -19.57 -1.91 -45.56
CA ASP A 175 -19.29 -2.27 -44.15
C ASP A 175 -19.81 -1.23 -43.13
N LYS A 176 -20.50 -0.20 -43.63
CA LYS A 176 -21.10 0.89 -42.86
C LYS A 176 -20.12 1.65 -41.97
N THR A 177 -18.85 1.73 -42.37
CA THR A 177 -17.78 2.36 -41.58
C THR A 177 -17.34 3.70 -42.19
N GLY A 178 -17.12 4.70 -41.34
CA GLY A 178 -16.43 5.93 -41.70
C GLY A 178 -14.91 5.81 -41.58
N TYR A 179 -14.18 5.99 -42.68
CA TYR A 179 -12.71 6.03 -42.70
C TYR A 179 -12.23 7.47 -42.73
N ILE A 180 -11.74 7.98 -41.61
CA ILE A 180 -11.57 9.42 -41.39
C ILE A 180 -10.16 9.82 -40.96
N VAL A 181 -9.80 11.06 -41.30
CA VAL A 181 -8.55 11.71 -40.92
C VAL A 181 -8.83 13.11 -40.40
N SER A 182 -8.11 13.54 -39.37
CA SER A 182 -8.35 14.83 -38.75
C SER A 182 -7.85 15.96 -39.64
N ARG A 183 -8.68 16.98 -39.82
CA ARG A 183 -8.33 18.16 -40.63
C ARG A 183 -8.10 19.39 -39.75
N ARG A 184 -8.91 19.56 -38.71
CA ARG A 184 -8.83 20.68 -37.75
C ARG A 184 -9.07 20.17 -36.34
N PHE A 185 -8.46 20.83 -35.37
CA PHE A 185 -8.66 20.58 -33.94
C PHE A 185 -8.62 21.89 -33.18
N GLY A 186 -9.20 21.89 -31.98
CA GLY A 186 -9.24 23.04 -31.11
C GLY A 186 -9.81 22.69 -29.74
N THR A 187 -10.10 23.71 -28.95
CA THR A 187 -10.73 23.57 -27.64
C THR A 187 -11.81 24.61 -27.45
N TYR A 188 -12.83 24.30 -26.64
CA TYR A 188 -13.91 25.23 -26.32
C TYR A 188 -14.39 25.05 -24.88
N ASP A 189 -14.73 26.15 -24.19
CA ASP A 189 -15.17 26.11 -22.78
C ASP A 189 -16.63 25.65 -22.67
N ILE A 190 -16.81 24.33 -22.72
CA ILE A 190 -18.10 23.66 -22.62
C ILE A 190 -17.90 22.28 -21.98
N ASN A 191 -18.85 21.84 -21.16
CA ASN A 191 -18.88 20.48 -20.62
C ASN A 191 -20.29 20.14 -20.07
N GLY A 192 -20.52 18.89 -19.69
CA GLY A 192 -21.76 18.46 -19.05
C GLY A 192 -22.99 18.56 -19.97
N PRO A 193 -24.18 18.90 -19.46
CA PRO A 193 -25.41 18.97 -20.25
C PRO A 193 -25.31 19.94 -21.43
N SER A 194 -24.63 21.08 -21.26
CA SER A 194 -24.44 22.06 -22.33
C SER A 194 -23.70 21.49 -23.53
N LEU A 195 -22.81 20.50 -23.33
CA LEU A 195 -22.12 19.82 -24.42
C LEU A 195 -23.07 18.95 -25.26
N VAL A 196 -24.04 18.32 -24.61
CA VAL A 196 -25.03 17.43 -25.25
C VAL A 196 -26.02 18.23 -26.10
N GLU A 197 -26.28 19.47 -25.71
CA GLU A 197 -27.21 20.39 -26.38
C GLU A 197 -26.53 21.31 -27.40
N ASP A 198 -25.20 21.21 -27.56
CA ASP A 198 -24.46 22.08 -28.48
C ASP A 198 -24.71 21.70 -29.95
N THR A 199 -25.41 22.60 -30.65
CA THR A 199 -25.75 22.47 -32.06
C THR A 199 -24.65 22.98 -33.01
N GLY A 200 -23.52 23.43 -32.46
CA GLY A 200 -22.44 24.05 -33.21
C GLY A 200 -22.67 25.55 -33.46
N SER A 201 -21.64 26.24 -33.95
CA SER A 201 -21.72 27.65 -34.37
C SER A 201 -20.61 27.95 -35.38
N THR A 202 -20.88 28.86 -36.31
CA THR A 202 -19.90 29.39 -37.28
C THR A 202 -18.98 30.44 -36.67
N SER A 203 -19.25 30.90 -35.43
CA SER A 203 -18.37 31.82 -34.70
C SER A 203 -17.06 31.16 -34.30
N TYR A 204 -15.99 31.96 -34.14
CA TYR A 204 -14.73 31.45 -33.59
C TYR A 204 -14.91 30.90 -32.17
N ARG A 205 -14.44 29.67 -31.96
CA ARG A 205 -14.45 28.97 -30.69
C ARG A 205 -13.02 28.82 -30.17
N LYS A 206 -12.83 29.04 -28.87
CA LYS A 206 -11.57 28.83 -28.14
C LYS A 206 -11.86 28.56 -26.67
N SER A 207 -10.97 27.83 -26.00
CA SER A 207 -11.04 27.60 -24.55
C SER A 207 -10.08 28.53 -23.82
N TYR A 208 -10.61 29.39 -22.96
CA TYR A 208 -9.79 30.17 -22.03
C TYR A 208 -9.27 29.28 -20.90
N TRP A 209 -10.05 28.28 -20.48
CA TRP A 209 -9.64 27.35 -19.43
C TRP A 209 -8.39 26.57 -19.85
N TYR A 210 -8.45 25.85 -20.97
CA TYR A 210 -7.32 25.11 -21.53
C TYR A 210 -6.15 26.05 -21.87
N GLY A 211 -6.46 27.25 -22.40
CA GLY A 211 -5.44 28.26 -22.67
C GLY A 211 -4.60 28.59 -21.43
N ILE A 212 -5.25 28.79 -20.28
CA ILE A 212 -4.59 29.10 -19.01
C ILE A 212 -3.91 27.87 -18.39
N THR A 213 -4.63 26.75 -18.24
CA THR A 213 -4.09 25.55 -17.57
C THR A 213 -2.97 24.92 -18.39
N GLY A 214 -3.11 24.86 -19.72
CA GLY A 214 -2.08 24.44 -20.65
C GLY A 214 -0.86 25.37 -20.60
N ALA A 215 -1.05 26.70 -20.56
CA ALA A 215 0.06 27.64 -20.41
C ALA A 215 0.84 27.40 -19.10
N LEU A 216 0.13 27.24 -17.98
CA LEU A 216 0.75 26.94 -16.69
C LEU A 216 1.57 25.66 -16.74
N TRP A 217 1.05 24.61 -17.39
CA TRP A 217 1.78 23.35 -17.58
C TRP A 217 3.03 23.52 -18.46
N VAL A 218 2.93 24.24 -19.59
CA VAL A 218 4.05 24.52 -20.49
C VAL A 218 5.14 25.33 -19.77
N VAL A 219 4.75 26.36 -19.01
CA VAL A 219 5.68 27.17 -18.21
C VAL A 219 6.35 26.30 -17.15
N TYR A 220 5.58 25.49 -16.42
CA TYR A 220 6.10 24.60 -15.39
C TYR A 220 7.17 23.63 -15.95
N ARG A 221 6.87 22.98 -17.08
CA ARG A 221 7.80 22.06 -17.75
C ARG A 221 9.04 22.78 -18.27
N GLY A 222 8.90 24.01 -18.77
CA GLY A 222 10.03 24.86 -19.16
C GLY A 222 10.95 25.19 -17.98
N LEU A 223 10.39 25.48 -16.81
CA LEU A 223 11.16 25.73 -15.59
C LEU A 223 11.91 24.48 -15.11
N VAL A 224 11.28 23.30 -15.16
CA VAL A 224 11.93 22.01 -14.86
C VAL A 224 13.08 21.74 -15.84
N LEU A 225 12.86 21.99 -17.13
CA LEU A 225 13.85 21.80 -18.18
C LEU A 225 15.06 22.73 -17.99
N ARG A 226 14.83 24.01 -17.69
CA ARG A 226 15.87 25.00 -17.35
C ARG A 226 16.66 24.59 -16.11
N ARG A 227 15.98 24.16 -15.04
CA ARG A 227 16.61 23.68 -13.80
C ARG A 227 17.53 22.49 -14.10
N SER A 228 17.02 21.50 -14.83
CA SER A 228 17.77 20.31 -15.25
C SER A 228 19.00 20.67 -16.08
N PHE A 229 18.88 21.59 -17.04
CA PHE A 229 20.00 22.07 -17.85
C PHE A 229 21.15 22.63 -17.00
N ILE A 230 20.82 23.52 -16.06
CA ILE A 230 21.82 24.15 -15.18
C ILE A 230 22.54 23.09 -14.35
N ILE A 231 21.81 22.12 -13.79
CA ILE A 231 22.39 21.06 -12.97
C ILE A 231 23.29 20.14 -13.82
N CYS A 232 22.83 19.73 -15.01
CA CYS A 232 23.61 18.92 -15.94
C CYS A 232 24.92 19.61 -16.35
N LYS A 233 24.87 20.91 -16.65
CA LYS A 233 26.07 21.70 -16.99
C LYS A 233 27.03 21.84 -15.81
N ARG A 234 26.53 22.02 -14.59
CA ARG A 234 27.38 22.09 -13.38
C ARG A 234 28.01 20.72 -13.08
N TYR A 235 27.25 19.65 -13.24
CA TYR A 235 27.73 18.28 -13.01
C TYR A 235 28.79 17.88 -14.05
N GLY A 236 28.55 18.14 -15.33
CA GLY A 236 29.53 17.86 -16.40
C GLY A 236 30.85 18.64 -16.23
N ARG A 237 30.77 19.92 -15.83
CA ARG A 237 31.95 20.72 -15.45
C ARG A 237 32.70 20.10 -14.27
N ARG A 238 31.99 19.65 -13.24
CA ARG A 238 32.61 18.99 -12.08
C ARG A 238 33.31 17.69 -12.47
N CYS A 239 32.67 16.85 -13.29
CA CYS A 239 33.30 15.64 -13.82
C CYS A 239 34.56 15.99 -14.61
N SER A 240 34.51 17.02 -15.45
CA SER A 240 35.64 17.48 -16.26
C SER A 240 36.79 18.00 -15.40
N ASN A 241 36.50 18.82 -14.38
CA ASN A 241 37.48 19.34 -13.43
C ASN A 241 38.17 18.24 -12.62
N MET A 242 37.43 17.17 -12.31
CA MET A 242 37.95 16.01 -11.57
C MET A 242 38.52 14.92 -12.48
N SER A 243 38.64 15.17 -13.79
CA SER A 243 39.11 14.21 -14.81
C SER A 243 38.32 12.89 -14.87
N VAL A 244 37.06 12.89 -14.41
CA VAL A 244 36.18 11.72 -14.39
C VAL A 244 35.40 11.60 -15.69
N ARG A 245 35.54 10.45 -16.35
CA ARG A 245 34.75 10.10 -17.56
C ARG A 245 33.34 9.64 -17.17
N LEU A 246 32.36 9.99 -18.00
CA LEU A 246 30.96 9.61 -17.84
C LEU A 246 30.55 8.67 -18.98
N ARG A 247 29.90 7.56 -18.70
CA ARG A 247 29.36 6.67 -19.75
C ARG A 247 27.97 7.13 -20.21
N ARG A 248 27.55 6.68 -21.40
CA ARG A 248 26.24 7.06 -21.99
C ARG A 248 25.07 6.73 -21.06
N LYS A 249 25.08 5.52 -20.47
CA LYS A 249 24.04 5.07 -19.53
C LYS A 249 23.97 5.97 -18.30
N GLU A 250 25.13 6.34 -17.74
CA GLU A 250 25.23 7.21 -16.56
C GLU A 250 24.69 8.61 -16.85
N ALA A 251 25.00 9.16 -18.04
CA ALA A 251 24.50 10.46 -18.49
C ALA A 251 22.97 10.48 -18.62
N VAL A 252 22.41 9.44 -19.22
CA VAL A 252 20.96 9.30 -19.43
C VAL A 252 20.23 9.19 -18.10
N VAL A 253 20.72 8.33 -17.18
CA VAL A 253 20.14 8.17 -15.84
C VAL A 253 20.19 9.49 -15.06
N PHE A 254 21.34 10.17 -15.07
CA PHE A 254 21.50 11.45 -14.39
C PHE A 254 20.50 12.49 -14.92
N VAL A 255 20.39 12.63 -16.25
CA VAL A 255 19.42 13.56 -16.89
C VAL A 255 17.98 13.21 -16.52
N HIS A 256 17.60 11.93 -16.52
CA HIS A 256 16.26 11.50 -16.12
C HIS A 256 15.93 11.84 -14.66
N GLU A 257 16.89 11.71 -13.74
CA GLU A 257 16.74 12.14 -12.34
C GLU A 257 16.56 13.66 -12.26
N GLN A 258 17.31 14.44 -13.04
CA GLN A 258 17.19 15.91 -13.01
C GLN A 258 15.91 16.44 -13.66
N LEU A 259 15.31 15.68 -14.58
CA LEU A 259 14.01 15.97 -15.20
C LEU A 259 12.80 15.54 -14.33
N ARG A 260 13.04 15.12 -13.08
CA ARG A 260 11.97 14.80 -12.13
C ARG A 260 10.96 15.94 -12.00
N LEU A 261 9.67 15.60 -12.07
CA LEU A 261 8.58 16.57 -11.98
C LEU A 261 8.46 17.17 -10.58
N THR A 262 8.76 16.43 -9.53
CA THR A 262 8.66 16.89 -8.13
C THR A 262 10.02 17.37 -7.61
N ALA A 263 10.01 18.39 -6.76
CA ALA A 263 11.18 18.79 -5.98
C ALA A 263 11.36 17.88 -4.75
N HIS A 264 12.57 17.86 -4.18
CA HIS A 264 12.78 17.25 -2.88
C HIS A 264 11.99 18.02 -1.81
N GLY A 265 11.21 17.30 -1.00
CA GLY A 265 10.33 17.90 0.00
C GLY A 265 8.95 18.34 -0.53
N ALA A 266 8.55 17.97 -1.75
CA ALA A 266 7.21 18.22 -2.25
C ALA A 266 6.13 17.63 -1.31
N THR A 267 5.10 18.44 -1.01
CA THR A 267 3.94 18.02 -0.19
C THR A 267 3.00 17.14 -1.01
N LYS A 268 2.02 16.52 -0.36
CA LYS A 268 0.97 15.74 -1.03
C LYS A 268 0.15 16.60 -1.99
N TRP A 269 -0.24 17.80 -1.55
CA TRP A 269 -1.01 18.75 -2.36
C TRP A 269 -0.25 19.19 -3.61
N HIS A 270 1.06 19.44 -3.51
CA HIS A 270 1.87 19.73 -4.69
C HIS A 270 1.86 18.58 -5.70
N ARG A 271 1.93 17.32 -5.24
CA ARG A 271 1.87 16.15 -6.13
C ARG A 271 0.49 15.98 -6.78
N ILE A 272 -0.58 16.23 -6.05
CA ILE A 272 -1.96 16.19 -6.59
C ILE A 272 -2.15 17.26 -7.67
N ALA A 273 -1.70 18.49 -7.42
CA ALA A 273 -1.77 19.57 -8.41
C ALA A 273 -0.96 19.23 -9.68
N LEU A 274 0.23 18.63 -9.53
CA LEU A 274 1.02 18.16 -10.67
C LEU A 274 0.34 17.01 -11.42
N LEU A 275 -0.31 16.09 -10.71
CA LEU A 275 -1.06 15.01 -11.32
C LEU A 275 -2.20 15.55 -12.18
N TYR A 276 -2.93 16.55 -11.69
CA TYR A 276 -3.97 17.23 -12.45
C TYR A 276 -3.41 17.86 -13.75
N LEU A 277 -2.34 18.68 -13.65
CA LEU A 277 -1.71 19.29 -14.83
C LEU A 277 -1.16 18.25 -15.82
N LEU A 278 -0.66 17.12 -15.31
CA LEU A 278 -0.16 16.03 -16.15
C LEU A 278 -1.30 15.30 -16.88
N ILE A 279 -2.46 15.13 -16.24
CA ILE A 279 -3.67 14.58 -16.88
C ILE A 279 -4.14 15.50 -18.00
N GLU A 280 -4.23 16.81 -17.74
CA GLU A 280 -4.62 17.79 -18.77
C GLU A 280 -3.66 17.78 -19.98
N GLY A 281 -2.34 17.71 -19.71
CA GLY A 281 -1.33 17.56 -20.76
C GLY A 281 -1.42 16.23 -21.52
N LEU A 282 -1.75 15.13 -20.83
CA LEU A 282 -1.94 13.81 -21.42
C LEU A 282 -3.13 13.76 -22.38
N MET A 283 -4.23 14.44 -22.04
CA MET A 283 -5.40 14.51 -22.92
C MET A 283 -5.05 15.20 -24.24
N GLY A 284 -4.30 16.30 -24.21
CA GLY A 284 -3.82 16.94 -25.45
C GLY A 284 -2.95 16.00 -26.31
N ASP A 285 -2.06 15.23 -25.68
CA ASP A 285 -1.23 14.27 -26.41
C ASP A 285 -2.05 13.13 -27.03
N LEU A 286 -3.12 12.69 -26.35
CA LEU A 286 -4.05 11.65 -26.83
C LEU A 286 -4.82 12.12 -28.07
N PHE A 287 -5.39 13.33 -28.05
CA PHE A 287 -6.14 13.88 -29.18
C PHE A 287 -5.25 14.10 -30.42
N LEU A 288 -4.04 14.64 -30.24
CA LEU A 288 -3.11 14.78 -31.38
C LEU A 288 -2.67 13.45 -31.99
N LEU A 289 -2.64 12.39 -31.20
CA LEU A 289 -2.30 11.06 -31.65
C LEU A 289 -3.41 10.45 -32.50
N ILE A 290 -4.67 10.77 -32.22
CA ILE A 290 -5.81 10.44 -33.07
C ILE A 290 -5.80 11.32 -34.34
N ALA A 291 -5.36 12.58 -34.21
CA ALA A 291 -5.37 13.54 -35.30
C ALA A 291 -4.23 13.39 -36.34
N ASN A 292 -3.15 12.66 -36.03
CA ASN A 292 -2.00 12.50 -36.92
C ASN A 292 -1.90 11.06 -37.45
N ASN A 293 -1.43 10.93 -38.70
CA ASN A 293 -1.11 9.63 -39.31
C ASN A 293 0.41 9.50 -39.58
N GLY A 294 0.88 8.27 -39.80
CA GLY A 294 2.25 8.01 -40.26
C GLY A 294 3.33 8.06 -39.18
N LEU A 295 4.48 8.67 -39.47
CA LEU A 295 5.64 8.67 -38.55
C LEU A 295 5.46 9.63 -37.36
N LEU A 296 4.70 10.72 -37.54
CA LEU A 296 4.42 11.69 -36.50
C LEU A 296 3.53 11.10 -35.39
N SER A 297 2.57 10.24 -35.73
CA SER A 297 1.74 9.56 -34.72
C SER A 297 2.57 8.61 -33.86
N LYS A 298 3.53 7.88 -34.43
CA LYS A 298 4.45 7.00 -33.69
C LYS A 298 5.29 7.78 -32.67
N VAL A 299 5.78 8.97 -33.03
CA VAL A 299 6.50 9.86 -32.10
C VAL A 299 5.57 10.34 -30.98
N GLN A 300 4.31 10.63 -31.31
CA GLN A 300 3.30 11.05 -30.33
C GLN A 300 2.94 9.93 -29.33
N TYR A 301 2.88 8.65 -29.77
CA TYR A 301 2.72 7.51 -28.86
C TYR A 301 3.87 7.37 -27.87
N ILE A 302 5.11 7.68 -28.28
CA ILE A 302 6.26 7.69 -27.37
C ILE A 302 6.10 8.80 -26.32
N SER A 303 5.65 10.00 -26.74
CA SER A 303 5.33 11.10 -25.81
C SER A 303 4.25 10.71 -24.79
N LEU A 304 3.17 10.07 -25.27
CA LEU A 304 2.08 9.57 -24.44
C LEU A 304 2.59 8.54 -23.42
N GLY A 305 3.40 7.57 -23.85
CA GLY A 305 4.03 6.59 -22.96
C GLY A 305 4.90 7.26 -21.88
N TYR A 306 5.67 8.28 -22.24
CA TYR A 306 6.48 9.05 -21.30
C TYR A 306 5.63 9.81 -20.26
N ASN A 307 4.51 10.42 -20.67
CA ASN A 307 3.60 11.11 -19.76
C ASN A 307 2.84 10.14 -18.84
N LEU A 308 2.40 8.98 -19.35
CA LEU A 308 1.81 7.89 -18.55
C LEU A 308 2.81 7.34 -17.52
N SER A 309 4.06 7.16 -17.93
CA SER A 309 5.18 6.78 -17.05
C SER A 309 5.41 7.82 -15.95
N GLY A 310 5.36 9.11 -16.29
CA GLY A 310 5.38 10.20 -15.33
C GLY A 310 4.22 10.16 -14.34
N MET A 311 3.02 9.80 -14.81
CA MET A 311 1.82 9.70 -13.98
C MET A 311 1.93 8.56 -12.97
N LEU A 312 2.39 7.39 -13.44
CA LEU A 312 2.70 6.24 -12.59
C LEU A 312 3.69 6.59 -11.49
N LEU A 313 4.75 7.31 -11.86
CA LEU A 313 5.80 7.70 -10.94
C LEU A 313 5.31 8.72 -9.89
N VAL A 314 4.63 9.81 -10.30
CA VAL A 314 4.10 10.81 -9.36
C VAL A 314 3.05 10.19 -8.42
N THR A 315 2.24 9.26 -8.93
CA THR A 315 1.29 8.48 -8.13
C THR A 315 2.02 7.64 -7.10
N PHE A 316 3.06 6.88 -7.52
CA PHE A 316 3.84 6.08 -6.60
C PHE A 316 4.60 6.93 -5.57
N GLU A 317 5.18 8.05 -5.97
CA GLU A 317 5.81 9.00 -5.04
C GLU A 317 4.80 9.54 -4.01
N THR A 318 3.55 9.74 -4.41
CA THR A 318 2.47 10.16 -3.51
C THR A 318 2.17 9.07 -2.49
N ILE A 319 2.04 7.81 -2.91
CA ILE A 319 1.88 6.65 -2.03
C ILE A 319 3.10 6.47 -1.12
N GLU A 320 4.31 6.58 -1.67
CA GLU A 320 5.55 6.50 -0.88
C GLU A 320 5.59 7.61 0.17
N SER A 321 5.07 8.80 -0.16
CA SER A 321 5.01 9.93 0.77
C SER A 321 4.14 9.67 2.01
N THR A 322 3.13 8.79 1.94
CA THR A 322 2.22 8.48 3.05
C THR A 322 2.84 7.56 4.12
N ASN A 323 4.00 6.95 3.86
CA ASN A 323 4.64 5.93 4.71
C ASN A 323 3.76 4.69 4.96
N TRP A 324 2.80 4.40 4.08
CA TRP A 324 1.93 3.20 4.22
C TRP A 324 2.64 1.89 3.84
N LEU A 325 3.68 1.96 3.02
CA LEU A 325 4.42 0.79 2.57
C LEU A 325 5.56 0.43 3.54
N HIS A 326 5.64 -0.84 3.92
CA HIS A 326 6.81 -1.37 4.60
C HIS A 326 8.04 -1.29 3.69
N GLU A 327 9.24 -1.15 4.27
CA GLU A 327 10.51 -0.97 3.52
C GLU A 327 10.70 -2.06 2.46
N ARG A 328 10.47 -3.33 2.82
CA ARG A 328 10.61 -4.48 1.92
C ARG A 328 9.67 -4.40 0.72
N THR A 329 8.41 -4.05 0.96
CA THR A 329 7.40 -3.88 -0.11
C THR A 329 7.73 -2.67 -0.99
N ARG A 330 8.19 -1.58 -0.37
CA ARG A 330 8.60 -0.35 -1.06
C ARG A 330 9.75 -0.62 -2.04
N VAL A 331 10.82 -1.29 -1.58
CA VAL A 331 11.97 -1.62 -2.45
C VAL A 331 11.60 -2.65 -3.52
N PHE A 332 10.76 -3.62 -3.19
CA PHE A 332 10.25 -4.59 -4.16
C PHE A 332 9.52 -3.90 -5.32
N ILE A 333 8.53 -3.05 -5.01
CA ILE A 333 7.78 -2.30 -6.03
C ILE A 333 8.73 -1.39 -6.81
N LYS A 334 9.64 -0.67 -6.14
CA LYS A 334 10.63 0.20 -6.82
C LYS A 334 11.52 -0.57 -7.79
N ARG A 335 12.07 -1.71 -7.38
CA ARG A 335 13.00 -2.50 -8.21
C ARG A 335 12.30 -3.23 -9.35
N LEU A 336 11.06 -3.67 -9.15
CA LEU A 336 10.27 -4.38 -10.16
C LEU A 336 9.66 -3.43 -11.21
N LEU A 337 9.04 -2.33 -10.76
CA LEU A 337 8.23 -1.46 -11.63
C LEU A 337 8.90 -0.13 -11.99
N PHE A 338 9.81 0.35 -11.15
CA PHE A 338 10.45 1.66 -11.28
C PHE A 338 11.97 1.52 -11.40
N CYS A 339 12.42 0.83 -12.44
CA CYS A 339 13.85 0.71 -12.78
C CYS A 339 14.17 1.23 -14.18
N TYR A 340 15.36 1.81 -14.32
CA TYR A 340 15.81 2.43 -15.56
C TYR A 340 15.92 1.45 -16.73
N GLU A 341 16.25 0.19 -16.46
CA GLU A 341 16.40 -0.85 -17.48
C GLU A 341 15.08 -1.28 -18.12
N SER A 342 13.96 -1.17 -17.41
CA SER A 342 12.64 -1.58 -17.91
C SER A 342 11.75 -0.41 -18.33
N SER A 343 11.97 0.79 -17.77
CA SER A 343 11.12 1.97 -18.01
C SER A 343 10.94 2.30 -19.48
N LEU A 344 12.06 2.47 -20.20
CA LEU A 344 12.07 2.86 -21.59
C LEU A 344 11.50 1.77 -22.49
N LEU A 345 11.77 0.50 -22.19
CA LEU A 345 11.24 -0.62 -22.95
C LEU A 345 9.71 -0.69 -22.82
N GLY A 346 9.18 -0.55 -21.60
CA GLY A 346 7.74 -0.51 -21.37
C GLY A 346 7.06 0.65 -22.10
N GLU A 347 7.71 1.81 -22.18
CA GLU A 347 7.21 2.98 -22.93
C GLU A 347 7.21 2.75 -24.45
N ILE A 348 8.27 2.18 -25.01
CA ILE A 348 8.40 1.91 -26.46
C ILE A 348 7.45 0.77 -26.90
N VAL A 349 7.41 -0.33 -26.15
CA VAL A 349 6.52 -1.46 -26.46
C VAL A 349 5.06 -1.07 -26.25
N GLY A 350 4.78 -0.31 -25.19
CA GLY A 350 3.49 0.34 -24.97
C GLY A 350 3.08 1.16 -26.19
N ALA A 351 3.92 2.12 -26.59
CA ALA A 351 3.68 2.97 -27.77
C ALA A 351 3.44 2.17 -29.07
N ALA A 352 4.19 1.09 -29.30
CA ALA A 352 4.08 0.29 -30.52
C ALA A 352 2.79 -0.56 -30.58
N LEU A 353 2.30 -1.03 -29.43
CA LEU A 353 1.15 -1.95 -29.36
C LEU A 353 -0.16 -1.27 -28.90
N GLN A 354 -0.11 0.02 -28.56
CA GLN A 354 -1.28 0.74 -28.06
C GLN A 354 -2.40 0.84 -29.11
N GLN A 355 -2.09 1.13 -30.38
CA GLN A 355 -3.09 1.18 -31.47
C GLN A 355 -3.94 -0.09 -31.61
N PRO A 356 -3.33 -1.28 -31.86
CA PRO A 356 -4.11 -2.51 -32.01
C PRO A 356 -4.83 -2.88 -30.71
N PHE A 357 -4.22 -2.61 -29.55
CA PHE A 357 -4.85 -2.84 -28.25
C PHE A 357 -6.14 -2.03 -28.08
N LEU A 358 -6.12 -0.73 -28.42
CA LEU A 358 -7.29 0.14 -28.31
C LEU A 358 -8.40 -0.25 -29.28
N SER A 359 -8.04 -0.62 -30.51
CA SER A 359 -9.01 -1.12 -31.49
C SER A 359 -9.71 -2.39 -31.00
N GLN A 360 -8.98 -3.32 -30.39
CA GLN A 360 -9.55 -4.54 -29.82
C GLN A 360 -10.42 -4.25 -28.58
N LEU A 361 -9.98 -3.34 -27.71
CA LEU A 361 -10.73 -2.94 -26.52
C LEU A 361 -12.07 -2.32 -26.91
N ASN A 362 -12.05 -1.32 -27.79
CA ASN A 362 -13.26 -0.68 -28.30
C ASN A 362 -14.12 -1.70 -29.06
N GLY A 363 -13.52 -2.57 -29.87
CA GLY A 363 -14.22 -3.61 -30.62
C GLY A 363 -14.84 -4.73 -29.76
N SER A 364 -14.55 -4.78 -28.46
CA SER A 364 -15.01 -5.84 -27.57
C SER A 364 -16.53 -5.84 -27.36
N ARG A 365 -17.09 -7.04 -27.11
CA ARG A 365 -18.53 -7.23 -26.87
C ARG A 365 -19.05 -6.39 -25.68
N ALA A 366 -18.20 -6.17 -24.68
CA ALA A 366 -18.55 -5.39 -23.48
C ALA A 366 -18.83 -3.92 -23.84
N PHE A 367 -17.93 -3.27 -24.57
CA PHE A 367 -18.11 -1.87 -24.96
C PHE A 367 -19.17 -1.70 -26.05
N LYS A 368 -19.28 -2.64 -27.00
CA LYS A 368 -20.36 -2.64 -28.01
C LYS A 368 -21.77 -2.74 -27.40
N LYS A 369 -21.96 -3.54 -26.34
CA LYS A 369 -23.26 -3.71 -25.68
C LYS A 369 -23.57 -2.66 -24.60
N SER A 370 -22.60 -1.82 -24.23
CA SER A 370 -22.75 -0.86 -23.13
C SER A 370 -23.69 0.32 -23.41
N ASN A 371 -24.15 0.48 -24.65
CA ASN A 371 -25.01 1.58 -25.08
C ASN A 371 -26.31 1.69 -24.26
N ASN A 372 -26.91 0.56 -23.87
CA ASN A 372 -28.15 0.56 -23.06
C ASN A 372 -27.89 0.98 -21.61
N VAL A 373 -26.71 0.66 -21.05
CA VAL A 373 -26.33 1.02 -19.68
C VAL A 373 -26.08 2.53 -19.57
N ASN A 374 -25.52 3.12 -20.62
CA ASN A 374 -25.22 4.54 -20.65
C ASN A 374 -26.48 5.44 -20.59
N LEU A 375 -27.54 5.07 -21.32
CA LEU A 375 -28.82 5.81 -21.30
C LEU A 375 -29.47 5.82 -19.90
N VAL A 376 -29.17 4.83 -19.06
CA VAL A 376 -29.71 4.71 -17.69
C VAL A 376 -28.90 5.51 -16.66
N VAL A 377 -27.59 5.66 -16.83
CA VAL A 377 -26.69 6.24 -15.81
C VAL A 377 -26.17 7.66 -16.15
N SER A 378 -26.24 8.08 -17.43
CA SER A 378 -25.68 9.31 -18.05
C SER A 378 -24.38 9.10 -18.83
N HIS A 379 -24.31 9.76 -20.00
CA HIS A 379 -23.12 9.87 -20.88
C HIS A 379 -21.88 10.33 -20.14
N TYR A 380 -22.04 11.21 -19.14
CA TYR A 380 -20.93 11.73 -18.36
C TYR A 380 -20.34 10.68 -17.41
N VAL A 381 -21.19 10.00 -16.64
CA VAL A 381 -20.75 8.99 -15.66
C VAL A 381 -20.15 7.78 -16.36
N TRP A 382 -20.80 7.32 -17.45
CA TRP A 382 -20.31 6.18 -18.21
C TRP A 382 -18.97 6.47 -18.89
N SER A 383 -18.73 7.70 -19.31
CA SER A 383 -17.44 8.14 -19.84
C SER A 383 -16.32 8.09 -18.81
N ILE A 384 -16.59 8.47 -17.54
CA ILE A 384 -15.58 8.33 -16.47
C ILE A 384 -15.19 6.86 -16.31
N VAL A 385 -16.17 5.94 -16.33
CA VAL A 385 -15.91 4.51 -16.25
C VAL A 385 -15.09 4.03 -17.46
N GLY A 386 -15.48 4.43 -18.68
CA GLY A 386 -14.77 4.11 -19.93
C GLY A 386 -13.31 4.60 -19.93
N HIS A 387 -13.08 5.87 -19.58
CA HIS A 387 -11.75 6.44 -19.46
C HIS A 387 -10.92 5.75 -18.37
N CYS A 388 -11.50 5.43 -17.22
CA CYS A 388 -10.81 4.68 -16.17
C CYS A 388 -10.36 3.30 -16.66
N ILE A 389 -11.24 2.55 -17.36
CA ILE A 389 -10.89 1.26 -17.93
C ILE A 389 -9.74 1.43 -18.95
N PHE A 390 -9.83 2.40 -19.85
CA PHE A 390 -8.79 2.70 -20.83
C PHE A 390 -7.45 2.99 -20.16
N VAL A 391 -7.42 3.96 -19.25
CA VAL A 391 -6.20 4.43 -18.59
C VAL A 391 -5.57 3.30 -17.78
N LEU A 392 -6.36 2.55 -17.01
CA LEU A 392 -5.87 1.41 -16.22
C LEU A 392 -5.37 0.27 -17.11
N ALA A 393 -6.01 0.02 -18.24
CA ALA A 393 -5.59 -1.03 -19.17
C ALA A 393 -4.24 -0.70 -19.84
N VAL A 394 -4.07 0.54 -20.32
CA VAL A 394 -2.80 1.00 -20.92
C VAL A 394 -1.68 1.03 -19.88
N ILE A 395 -1.97 1.55 -18.67
CA ILE A 395 -1.02 1.54 -17.55
C ILE A 395 -0.64 0.11 -17.15
N GLY A 396 -1.64 -0.76 -17.01
CA GLY A 396 -1.45 -2.17 -16.65
C GLY A 396 -0.56 -2.89 -17.64
N PHE A 397 -0.73 -2.62 -18.94
CA PHE A 397 0.13 -3.14 -20.00
C PHE A 397 1.58 -2.66 -19.85
N ILE A 398 1.81 -1.35 -19.64
CA ILE A 398 3.17 -0.81 -19.42
C ILE A 398 3.82 -1.44 -18.18
N ILE A 399 3.07 -1.55 -17.07
CA ILE A 399 3.52 -2.19 -15.83
C ILE A 399 3.90 -3.65 -16.09
N PHE A 400 3.08 -4.39 -16.84
CA PHE A 400 3.32 -5.79 -17.17
C PHE A 400 4.63 -5.96 -17.94
N ILE A 401 4.83 -5.19 -19.01
CA ILE A 401 6.09 -5.25 -19.79
C ILE A 401 7.30 -4.89 -18.91
N ARG A 402 7.17 -3.88 -18.05
CA ARG A 402 8.24 -3.49 -17.12
C ARG A 402 8.61 -4.61 -16.16
N ALA A 403 7.61 -5.23 -15.54
CA ALA A 403 7.80 -6.30 -14.58
C ALA A 403 8.45 -7.51 -15.23
N VAL A 404 7.93 -7.96 -16.38
CA VAL A 404 8.47 -9.10 -17.13
C VAL A 404 9.93 -8.85 -17.52
N TRP A 405 10.23 -7.67 -18.08
CA TRP A 405 11.61 -7.35 -18.46
C TRP A 405 12.55 -7.20 -17.26
N ALA A 406 12.11 -6.55 -16.18
CA ALA A 406 12.90 -6.46 -14.96
C ALA A 406 13.23 -7.85 -14.41
N MET A 407 12.25 -8.77 -14.45
CA MET A 407 12.46 -10.15 -14.03
C MET A 407 13.50 -10.88 -14.88
N ILE A 408 13.35 -10.84 -16.21
CA ILE A 408 14.31 -11.43 -17.15
C ILE A 408 15.70 -10.83 -16.94
N TYR A 409 15.79 -9.50 -16.79
CA TYR A 409 17.05 -8.80 -16.61
C TYR A 409 17.76 -9.18 -15.31
N VAL A 410 17.04 -9.23 -14.18
CA VAL A 410 17.62 -9.63 -12.89
C VAL A 410 18.09 -11.07 -12.92
N TRP A 411 17.30 -11.97 -13.49
CA TRP A 411 17.71 -13.36 -13.66
C TRP A 411 18.97 -13.47 -14.49
N TRP A 412 19.00 -12.84 -15.68
CA TRP A 412 20.15 -12.89 -16.57
C TRP A 412 21.42 -12.31 -15.93
N ARG A 413 21.31 -11.15 -15.27
CA ARG A 413 22.46 -10.42 -14.74
C ARG A 413 22.96 -10.94 -13.40
N HIS A 414 22.06 -11.26 -12.47
CA HIS A 414 22.39 -11.55 -11.07
C HIS A 414 22.14 -13.01 -10.69
N GLN A 415 21.44 -13.79 -11.52
CA GLN A 415 21.11 -15.20 -11.27
C GLN A 415 20.37 -15.42 -9.94
N THR A 416 19.71 -14.39 -9.40
CA THR A 416 18.97 -14.47 -8.14
C THR A 416 17.83 -13.46 -8.08
N TRP A 417 16.66 -13.93 -7.64
CA TRP A 417 15.47 -13.10 -7.42
C TRP A 417 15.57 -12.26 -6.14
N SER A 418 16.51 -12.59 -5.25
CA SER A 418 16.72 -11.90 -3.97
C SER A 418 17.01 -10.41 -4.15
N VAL A 419 17.54 -10.00 -5.31
CA VAL A 419 17.75 -8.58 -5.67
C VAL A 419 16.47 -7.77 -5.54
N PHE A 420 15.27 -8.33 -5.76
CA PHE A 420 14.03 -7.57 -5.62
C PHE A 420 13.66 -7.26 -4.16
N THR A 421 14.07 -8.10 -3.20
CA THR A 421 13.61 -7.98 -1.80
C THR A 421 14.70 -7.72 -0.77
N ALA A 422 15.97 -7.92 -1.13
CA ALA A 422 17.11 -7.73 -0.23
C ALA A 422 17.23 -6.30 0.27
N SER A 423 17.62 -6.13 1.52
CA SER A 423 17.85 -4.79 2.08
C SER A 423 19.14 -4.19 1.52
N CYS A 424 19.18 -2.87 1.35
CA CYS A 424 20.39 -2.14 0.96
C CYS A 424 20.37 -0.79 1.68
N CYS A 425 21.39 -0.54 2.50
CA CYS A 425 21.50 0.68 3.29
C CYS A 425 21.47 1.97 2.45
N VAL A 426 22.00 1.93 1.22
CA VAL A 426 21.95 3.06 0.25
C VAL A 426 20.53 3.33 -0.23
N ASP A 427 19.71 2.29 -0.50
CA ASP A 427 18.30 2.49 -0.87
C ASP A 427 17.50 3.10 0.27
N THR A 428 17.82 2.73 1.51
CA THR A 428 17.21 3.33 2.71
C THR A 428 17.65 4.79 2.90
N ALA A 429 18.93 5.11 2.68
CA ALA A 429 19.45 6.47 2.74
C ALA A 429 18.86 7.37 1.64
N LEU A 430 18.72 6.85 0.42
CA LEU A 430 18.05 7.53 -0.68
C LEU A 430 16.56 7.72 -0.40
N GLY A 431 15.86 6.68 0.06
CA GLY A 431 14.43 6.72 0.37
C GLY A 431 13.60 7.34 -0.77
N LYS A 432 12.88 8.43 -0.46
CA LYS A 432 12.02 9.20 -1.40
C LYS A 432 12.81 10.10 -2.37
N ARG A 433 14.12 10.28 -2.12
CA ARG A 433 15.00 11.17 -2.89
C ARG A 433 15.36 10.58 -4.24
N ASN A 434 15.37 9.27 -4.35
CA ASN A 434 15.56 8.59 -5.62
C ASN A 434 14.22 8.34 -6.33
N LYS A 435 14.17 8.73 -7.62
CA LYS A 435 13.03 8.53 -8.51
C LYS A 435 12.89 7.06 -8.92
N MET A 436 13.98 6.43 -9.38
CA MET A 436 13.97 5.06 -9.92
C MET A 436 15.25 4.30 -9.57
N THR A 437 15.17 2.98 -9.49
CA THR A 437 16.34 2.14 -9.22
C THR A 437 17.11 1.79 -10.49
N MET A 438 18.39 1.41 -10.34
CA MET A 438 19.23 0.97 -11.45
C MET A 438 19.63 -0.48 -11.20
N LEU A 439 18.89 -1.44 -11.78
CA LEU A 439 19.08 -2.87 -11.51
C LEU A 439 20.46 -3.37 -11.92
N GLY A 440 20.99 -2.86 -13.02
CA GLY A 440 22.34 -3.16 -13.48
C GLY A 440 23.43 -2.45 -12.68
N GLY A 441 23.05 -1.54 -11.79
CA GLY A 441 23.94 -0.79 -10.91
C GLY A 441 24.28 -1.52 -9.60
N TYR A 442 23.60 -2.64 -9.32
CA TYR A 442 23.88 -3.44 -8.15
C TYR A 442 24.99 -4.47 -8.39
N ARG A 443 25.63 -4.89 -7.30
CA ARG A 443 26.49 -6.05 -7.17
C ARG A 443 25.93 -6.94 -6.06
N TRP A 444 25.64 -8.19 -6.40
CA TRP A 444 25.29 -9.22 -5.42
C TRP A 444 26.56 -9.90 -4.92
N HIS A 445 26.82 -9.85 -3.61
CA HIS A 445 28.00 -10.45 -3.00
C HIS A 445 27.68 -10.89 -1.57
N ASP A 446 28.03 -12.12 -1.20
CA ASP A 446 27.82 -12.71 0.13
C ASP A 446 26.40 -12.55 0.68
N GLY A 447 25.40 -12.79 -0.18
CA GLY A 447 23.98 -12.67 0.18
C GLY A 447 23.50 -11.23 0.38
N LYS A 448 24.34 -10.23 0.10
CA LYS A 448 24.07 -8.80 0.31
C LYS A 448 24.12 -8.03 -1.01
N LEU A 449 23.43 -6.89 -1.00
CA LEU A 449 23.29 -6.03 -2.17
C LEU A 449 24.08 -4.73 -1.99
N TYR A 450 24.94 -4.42 -2.95
CA TYR A 450 25.77 -3.22 -2.99
C TYR A 450 25.55 -2.43 -4.27
N TYR A 451 25.58 -1.10 -4.21
CA TYR A 451 25.65 -0.24 -5.39
C TYR A 451 27.10 -0.11 -5.86
N MET A 452 27.32 -0.28 -7.16
CA MET A 452 28.61 -0.03 -7.78
C MET A 452 28.91 1.48 -7.88
N PRO A 453 30.19 1.90 -7.89
CA PRO A 453 30.60 3.30 -8.04
C PRO A 453 29.93 4.04 -9.21
N ASP A 454 29.80 3.35 -10.34
CA ASP A 454 29.20 3.92 -11.55
C ASP A 454 27.70 4.21 -11.39
N ALA A 455 27.00 3.41 -10.58
CA ALA A 455 25.60 3.62 -10.28
C ALA A 455 25.41 4.79 -9.31
N LEU A 456 26.27 4.90 -8.28
CA LEU A 456 26.31 6.06 -7.39
C LEU A 456 26.55 7.36 -8.20
N ARG A 457 27.49 7.33 -9.15
CA ARG A 457 27.75 8.43 -10.08
C ARG A 457 26.55 8.74 -10.98
N SER A 458 25.83 7.72 -11.44
CA SER A 458 24.62 7.90 -12.26
C SER A 458 23.52 8.66 -11.52
N PHE A 459 23.36 8.40 -10.21
CA PHE A 459 22.43 9.15 -9.35
C PHE A 459 22.96 10.52 -8.93
N GLY A 460 24.21 10.85 -9.25
CA GLY A 460 24.86 12.07 -8.79
C GLY A 460 25.20 12.06 -7.30
N LEU A 461 25.34 10.86 -6.71
CA LEU A 461 25.80 10.69 -5.34
C LEU A 461 27.31 10.89 -5.27
N LEU A 462 27.71 11.75 -4.35
CA LEU A 462 29.10 12.16 -4.17
C LEU A 462 29.57 11.75 -2.78
N LYS A 463 30.89 11.63 -2.63
CA LYS A 463 31.57 11.54 -1.36
C LYS A 463 31.87 12.95 -0.89
N MET A 464 31.65 13.24 0.38
CA MET A 464 32.17 14.44 1.02
C MET A 464 32.95 14.02 2.24
N GLU A 465 34.11 14.62 2.44
CA GLU A 465 34.91 14.46 3.64
C GLU A 465 34.77 15.74 4.47
N GLU A 466 34.17 15.61 5.65
CA GLU A 466 34.02 16.72 6.60
C GLU A 466 35.34 17.01 7.32
N GLU A 467 35.43 18.14 8.04
CA GLU A 467 36.67 18.60 8.68
C GLU A 467 37.21 17.63 9.73
N ASP A 468 36.35 16.77 10.27
CA ASP A 468 36.66 15.71 11.22
C ASP A 468 37.15 14.40 10.57
N GLY A 469 37.23 14.35 9.23
CA GLY A 469 37.59 13.16 8.45
C GLY A 469 36.44 12.20 8.21
N THR A 470 35.21 12.54 8.61
CA THR A 470 34.03 11.70 8.40
C THR A 470 33.66 11.66 6.92
N GLU A 471 33.51 10.45 6.38
CA GLU A 471 33.03 10.26 5.02
C GLU A 471 31.50 10.29 4.96
N CYS A 472 30.96 11.21 4.17
CA CYS A 472 29.54 11.49 4.05
C CYS A 472 29.05 11.19 2.63
N LEU A 473 27.88 10.54 2.54
CA LEU A 473 27.13 10.40 1.30
C LEU A 473 26.32 11.68 1.05
N VAL A 474 26.60 12.33 -0.07
CA VAL A 474 26.04 13.64 -0.40
C VAL A 474 25.25 13.58 -1.70
N LEU A 475 24.08 14.24 -1.69
CA LEU A 475 23.21 14.39 -2.83
C LEU A 475 22.96 15.87 -3.11
N ARG A 476 22.75 16.22 -4.38
CA ARG A 476 22.26 17.55 -4.76
C ARG A 476 20.74 17.65 -4.57
N LYS A 477 20.29 18.53 -3.68
CA LYS A 477 18.87 18.77 -3.41
C LYS A 477 18.23 19.56 -4.55
N LEU A 478 17.34 18.92 -5.30
CA LEU A 478 16.46 19.63 -6.24
C LEU A 478 15.41 20.47 -5.51
N HIS A 479 15.41 21.77 -5.79
CA HIS A 479 14.33 22.70 -5.46
C HIS A 479 13.36 22.85 -6.64
N TRP A 480 12.19 23.46 -6.40
CA TRP A 480 11.14 23.63 -7.42
C TRP A 480 11.67 24.32 -8.68
N PHE A 481 12.18 25.55 -8.53
CA PHE A 481 12.62 26.37 -9.67
C PHE A 481 14.00 26.98 -9.49
N THR A 482 14.47 27.09 -8.25
CA THR A 482 15.79 27.65 -7.93
C THR A 482 16.87 26.59 -8.07
N VAL A 483 18.09 27.03 -8.44
CA VAL A 483 19.29 26.17 -8.45
C VAL A 483 20.38 26.85 -7.62
N PRO A 484 20.32 26.73 -6.28
CA PRO A 484 21.31 27.32 -5.39
C PRO A 484 22.72 26.85 -5.76
N ARG A 485 23.74 27.67 -5.47
CA ARG A 485 25.14 27.24 -5.67
C ARG A 485 25.56 26.18 -4.64
N ASN A 486 25.06 26.32 -3.41
CA ASN A 486 25.28 25.40 -2.29
C ASN A 486 24.00 24.60 -2.02
N ASP A 487 23.81 23.54 -2.80
CA ASP A 487 22.64 22.66 -2.80
C ASP A 487 23.03 21.19 -2.53
N LEU A 488 24.29 20.96 -2.14
CA LEU A 488 24.76 19.66 -1.68
C LEU A 488 24.34 19.47 -0.22
N VAL A 489 23.63 18.37 0.04
CA VAL A 489 23.18 17.99 1.37
C VAL A 489 23.69 16.61 1.72
N VAL A 490 24.15 16.47 2.95
CA VAL A 490 24.54 15.18 3.52
C VAL A 490 23.27 14.39 3.83
N ILE A 491 23.21 13.15 3.36
CA ILE A 491 22.05 12.26 3.53
C ILE A 491 22.38 10.99 4.33
N GLY A 492 23.67 10.72 4.56
CA GLY A 492 24.12 9.66 5.46
C GLY A 492 25.63 9.71 5.67
N THR A 493 26.08 9.12 6.77
CA THR A 493 27.51 8.89 7.05
C THR A 493 27.91 7.50 6.56
N VAL A 494 29.16 7.35 6.15
CA VAL A 494 29.70 6.11 5.60
C VAL A 494 30.74 5.55 6.56
N SER A 495 30.57 4.27 6.90
CA SER A 495 31.53 3.48 7.67
C SER A 495 31.78 2.20 6.89
N ASP A 496 33.03 1.95 6.52
CA ASP A 496 33.43 0.90 5.58
C ASP A 496 32.62 0.99 4.27
N ASP A 497 31.84 -0.04 3.96
CA ASP A 497 30.95 -0.09 2.79
C ASP A 497 29.49 0.27 3.12
N ARG A 498 29.17 0.64 4.37
CA ARG A 498 27.77 0.85 4.81
C ARG A 498 27.44 2.34 4.94
N VAL A 499 26.22 2.68 4.54
CA VAL A 499 25.67 4.04 4.66
C VAL A 499 24.63 4.08 5.78
N LYS A 500 24.85 4.91 6.79
CA LYS A 500 23.90 5.18 7.86
C LYS A 500 23.13 6.48 7.56
N PRO A 501 21.80 6.44 7.39
CA PRO A 501 21.01 7.65 7.13
C PRO A 501 21.13 8.67 8.28
N CYS A 502 21.27 9.96 7.96
CA CYS A 502 21.35 11.05 8.93
C CYS A 502 20.29 12.13 8.69
N ASN A 503 20.18 13.10 9.60
CA ASN A 503 19.38 14.30 9.35
C ASN A 503 20.06 15.15 8.26
N GLU A 504 19.26 15.68 7.34
CA GLU A 504 19.79 16.51 6.25
C GLU A 504 20.40 17.80 6.81
N HIS A 505 21.64 18.06 6.42
CA HIS A 505 22.34 19.32 6.69
C HIS A 505 23.23 19.68 5.50
N LEU A 506 23.62 20.95 5.41
CA LEU A 506 24.55 21.41 4.38
C LEU A 506 25.94 20.89 4.71
N GLY A 507 26.60 20.28 3.73
CA GLY A 507 27.99 19.87 3.86
C GLY A 507 28.93 20.95 3.34
N THR A 508 29.99 21.25 4.10
CA THR A 508 31.04 22.24 3.76
C THR A 508 32.38 21.60 3.36
N GLY A 509 32.45 20.26 3.38
CA GLY A 509 33.67 19.49 3.16
C GLY A 509 34.14 19.35 1.71
N ILE A 510 35.27 18.64 1.54
CA ILE A 510 35.87 18.38 0.21
C ILE A 510 35.04 17.31 -0.50
N VAL A 511 34.65 17.57 -1.75
CA VAL A 511 33.76 16.69 -2.52
C VAL A 511 34.55 15.86 -3.52
N SER A 512 34.38 14.54 -3.45
CA SER A 512 34.97 13.57 -4.37
C SER A 512 33.93 12.56 -4.90
N PHE A 513 34.35 11.64 -5.78
CA PHE A 513 33.51 10.53 -6.25
C PHE A 513 33.85 9.25 -5.47
N TRP A 514 32.86 8.39 -5.27
CA TRP A 514 33.08 7.07 -4.69
C TRP A 514 33.90 6.18 -5.62
N GLY A 515 34.95 5.56 -5.06
CA GLY A 515 35.74 4.51 -5.72
C GLY A 515 35.29 3.09 -5.34
N GLN A 516 34.64 2.93 -4.18
CA GLN A 516 34.19 1.63 -3.64
C GLN A 516 32.68 1.43 -3.77
N SER A 517 32.23 0.19 -3.60
CA SER A 517 30.80 -0.17 -3.63
C SER A 517 30.17 0.02 -2.26
N LEU A 518 28.96 0.59 -2.17
CA LEU A 518 28.30 0.84 -0.90
C LEU A 518 27.01 0.01 -0.77
N GLY A 519 26.75 -0.60 0.39
CA GLY A 519 25.61 -1.50 0.57
C GLY A 519 25.62 -2.32 1.87
N GLY A 520 24.89 -3.43 1.87
CA GLY A 520 24.76 -4.31 3.03
C GLY A 520 23.53 -4.07 3.91
N ASP A 521 23.34 -4.95 4.89
CA ASP A 521 22.17 -4.99 5.76
C ASP A 521 22.17 -3.89 6.84
N VAL A 522 20.96 -3.43 7.17
CA VAL A 522 20.70 -2.61 8.36
C VAL A 522 20.54 -3.56 9.55
N GLU A 523 21.42 -3.47 10.53
CA GLU A 523 21.40 -4.36 11.70
C GLU A 523 20.14 -4.08 12.54
N ARG A 524 19.25 -5.09 12.66
CA ARG A 524 17.92 -4.96 13.28
C ARG A 524 17.74 -5.88 14.50
N LYS A 525 18.81 -6.10 15.29
CA LYS A 525 18.76 -6.97 16.48
C LYS A 525 17.72 -6.51 17.50
N LEU A 526 17.70 -5.22 17.86
CA LEU A 526 16.72 -4.67 18.81
C LEU A 526 15.28 -4.76 18.31
N LEU A 527 15.05 -4.60 17.00
CA LEU A 527 13.72 -4.72 16.42
C LEU A 527 13.20 -6.15 16.53
N LEU A 528 14.05 -7.14 16.22
CA LEU A 528 13.66 -8.55 16.27
C LEU A 528 13.33 -8.99 17.70
N VAL A 529 14.13 -8.56 18.68
CA VAL A 529 13.84 -8.80 20.10
C VAL A 529 12.55 -8.09 20.53
N TRP A 530 12.32 -6.84 20.12
CA TRP A 530 11.08 -6.10 20.43
C TRP A 530 9.83 -6.74 19.81
N LEU A 531 9.92 -7.28 18.60
CA LEU A 531 8.83 -8.01 17.97
C LEU A 531 8.48 -9.28 18.76
N LEU A 532 9.48 -10.05 19.17
CA LEU A 532 9.28 -11.30 19.91
C LEU A 532 8.82 -11.07 21.35
N ALA A 533 9.45 -10.16 22.08
CA ALA A 533 9.18 -9.93 23.51
C ALA A 533 8.02 -8.95 23.77
N GLY A 534 7.67 -8.11 22.79
CA GLY A 534 6.62 -7.09 22.94
C GLY A 534 5.37 -7.38 22.11
N ILE A 535 5.52 -7.51 20.80
CA ILE A 535 4.36 -7.64 19.89
C ILE A 535 3.71 -9.02 19.97
N ALA A 536 4.48 -10.11 20.01
CA ALA A 536 3.89 -11.44 20.05
C ALA A 536 2.99 -11.66 21.29
N PRO A 537 3.40 -11.34 22.54
CA PRO A 537 2.50 -11.43 23.70
C PRO A 537 1.27 -10.52 23.57
N PHE A 538 1.44 -9.31 23.04
CA PHE A 538 0.32 -8.38 22.84
C PHE A 538 -0.71 -8.89 21.83
N VAL A 539 -0.28 -9.53 20.74
CA VAL A 539 -1.20 -10.15 19.77
C VAL A 539 -1.98 -11.30 20.41
N LEU A 540 -1.33 -12.12 21.24
CA LEU A 540 -2.02 -13.17 22.00
C LEU A 540 -3.05 -12.59 22.96
N GLN A 541 -2.67 -11.56 23.73
CA GLN A 541 -3.56 -10.86 24.64
C GLN A 541 -4.74 -10.17 23.90
N MET A 542 -4.50 -9.59 22.73
CA MET A 542 -5.54 -9.00 21.89
C MET A 542 -6.55 -10.04 21.41
N ARG A 543 -6.05 -11.21 20.98
CA ARG A 543 -6.91 -12.35 20.62
C ARG A 543 -7.74 -12.78 21.83
N SER A 544 -7.14 -12.83 23.02
CA SER A 544 -7.83 -13.16 24.26
C SER A 544 -9.00 -12.21 24.51
N TYR A 545 -8.72 -10.91 24.54
CA TYR A 545 -9.72 -9.86 24.73
C TYR A 545 -10.86 -9.94 23.70
N LEU A 546 -10.52 -10.13 22.42
CA LEU A 546 -11.51 -10.23 21.36
C LEU A 546 -12.44 -11.44 21.52
N LYS A 547 -11.94 -12.58 22.02
CA LYS A 547 -12.79 -13.75 22.29
C LYS A 547 -13.84 -13.43 23.36
N PHE A 548 -13.47 -12.80 24.47
CA PHE A 548 -14.41 -12.55 25.57
C PHE A 548 -15.32 -11.33 25.38
N VAL A 549 -14.93 -10.36 24.55
CA VAL A 549 -15.80 -9.23 24.20
C VAL A 549 -16.83 -9.58 23.12
N THR A 550 -16.59 -10.67 22.37
CA THR A 550 -17.52 -11.10 21.32
C THR A 550 -18.79 -11.65 21.96
N PRO A 551 -19.99 -11.19 21.53
CA PRO A 551 -21.24 -11.67 22.11
C PRO A 551 -21.49 -13.15 21.78
N HIS A 552 -21.90 -13.94 22.78
CA HIS A 552 -22.21 -15.37 22.63
C HIS A 552 -23.64 -15.70 23.08
N LYS A 553 -24.22 -16.77 22.54
CA LYS A 553 -25.57 -17.25 22.90
C LYS A 553 -25.46 -18.58 23.64
N ILE A 554 -26.20 -18.70 24.75
CA ILE A 554 -26.33 -19.97 25.47
C ILE A 554 -27.18 -20.92 24.63
N THR A 555 -26.78 -22.18 24.53
CA THR A 555 -27.56 -23.23 23.87
C THR A 555 -28.95 -23.32 24.49
N GLN A 556 -29.98 -23.37 23.64
CA GLN A 556 -31.38 -23.27 24.06
C GLN A 556 -31.81 -24.38 25.03
N THR A 557 -31.18 -25.55 24.96
CA THR A 557 -31.48 -26.71 25.82
C THR A 557 -31.04 -26.51 27.27
N LEU A 558 -30.15 -25.56 27.54
CA LEU A 558 -29.64 -25.25 28.88
C LEU A 558 -30.37 -24.07 29.54
N ILE A 559 -31.28 -23.41 28.82
CA ILE A 559 -32.03 -22.26 29.32
C ILE A 559 -33.28 -22.72 30.05
N VAL A 560 -33.50 -22.19 31.25
CA VAL A 560 -34.69 -22.44 32.05
C VAL A 560 -35.69 -21.28 31.87
N PRO A 561 -36.88 -21.53 31.28
CA PRO A 561 -37.91 -20.50 31.11
C PRO A 561 -38.37 -19.87 32.44
N SER A 562 -38.81 -18.61 32.39
CA SER A 562 -39.41 -17.94 33.54
C SER A 562 -40.69 -18.64 33.98
N GLY A 563 -40.85 -18.86 35.29
CA GLY A 563 -42.05 -19.47 35.89
C GLY A 563 -41.96 -20.97 36.18
N ILE A 564 -40.86 -21.64 35.79
CA ILE A 564 -40.60 -23.04 36.20
C ILE A 564 -40.15 -23.05 37.68
N PRO A 565 -40.75 -23.89 38.55
CA PRO A 565 -40.37 -24.00 39.97
C PRO A 565 -39.02 -24.69 40.14
N GLU A 566 -38.35 -24.38 41.26
CA GLU A 566 -37.11 -25.01 41.68
C GLU A 566 -37.42 -26.24 42.51
N GLU A 567 -36.81 -27.38 42.18
CA GLU A 567 -36.99 -28.65 42.88
C GLU A 567 -35.69 -29.05 43.59
N THR A 568 -35.81 -29.53 44.83
CA THR A 568 -34.67 -29.93 45.68
C THR A 568 -34.79 -31.37 46.21
N THR A 569 -35.81 -32.10 45.78
CA THR A 569 -36.08 -33.47 46.22
C THR A 569 -35.14 -34.47 45.53
N ASN A 570 -34.57 -35.42 46.27
CA ASN A 570 -33.70 -36.50 45.75
C ASN A 570 -32.54 -36.02 44.86
N LEU A 571 -31.86 -34.92 45.24
CA LEU A 571 -30.80 -34.31 44.43
C LEU A 571 -29.65 -35.27 44.08
N GLU A 572 -29.21 -36.11 45.01
CA GLU A 572 -28.08 -37.03 44.76
C GLU A 572 -28.42 -38.08 43.69
N GLU A 573 -29.69 -38.47 43.57
CA GLU A 573 -30.15 -39.45 42.59
C GLU A 573 -30.45 -38.78 41.24
N LEU A 574 -31.06 -37.59 41.29
CA LEU A 574 -31.52 -36.90 40.08
C LEU A 574 -30.41 -36.04 39.44
N CYS A 575 -29.48 -35.51 40.23
CA CYS A 575 -28.36 -34.71 39.77
C CYS A 575 -27.06 -35.32 40.33
N PRO A 576 -26.60 -36.46 39.78
CA PRO A 576 -25.58 -37.29 40.42
C PRO A 576 -24.13 -36.76 40.30
N VAL A 577 -23.91 -35.65 39.58
CA VAL A 577 -22.57 -35.15 39.25
C VAL A 577 -21.83 -34.66 40.49
N ARG A 578 -20.60 -35.16 40.70
CA ARG A 578 -19.75 -34.79 41.86
C ARG A 578 -18.51 -34.00 41.50
N ALA A 579 -18.00 -34.18 40.28
CA ALA A 579 -16.81 -33.48 39.81
C ALA A 579 -16.82 -33.28 38.29
N LEU A 580 -16.11 -32.25 37.84
CA LEU A 580 -15.82 -31.99 36.44
C LEU A 580 -14.31 -32.09 36.22
N PHE A 581 -13.92 -32.73 35.13
CA PHE A 581 -12.56 -32.77 34.61
C PHE A 581 -12.52 -31.96 33.32
N LEU A 582 -11.87 -30.80 33.38
CA LEU A 582 -11.86 -29.79 32.32
C LEU A 582 -10.42 -29.41 31.98
N SER A 583 -10.01 -29.67 30.74
CA SER A 583 -8.66 -29.36 30.22
C SER A 583 -7.51 -29.81 31.14
N GLY A 584 -7.64 -31.00 31.73
CA GLY A 584 -6.64 -31.58 32.63
C GLY A 584 -6.74 -31.13 34.10
N VAL A 585 -7.73 -30.30 34.46
CA VAL A 585 -7.92 -29.75 35.81
C VAL A 585 -9.17 -30.34 36.46
N TRP A 586 -9.05 -30.65 37.75
CA TRP A 586 -10.14 -31.16 38.58
C TRP A 586 -10.96 -30.04 39.23
N TRP A 587 -12.28 -30.12 39.12
CA TRP A 587 -13.24 -29.18 39.71
C TRP A 587 -14.25 -29.94 40.56
N ASN A 588 -14.39 -29.58 41.84
CA ASN A 588 -15.45 -30.16 42.65
C ASN A 588 -16.72 -29.35 42.46
N VAL A 589 -17.84 -30.04 42.22
CA VAL A 589 -19.13 -29.41 41.99
C VAL A 589 -20.19 -29.98 42.91
N GLU A 590 -21.13 -29.13 43.29
CA GLU A 590 -22.23 -29.48 44.16
C GLU A 590 -23.55 -29.02 43.51
N PRO A 591 -24.43 -29.96 43.14
CA PRO A 591 -25.77 -29.64 42.65
C PRO A 591 -26.65 -29.08 43.77
N THR A 592 -27.37 -28.00 43.52
CA THR A 592 -28.19 -27.31 44.55
C THR A 592 -29.69 -27.51 44.36
N HIS A 593 -30.15 -27.56 43.11
CA HIS A 593 -31.56 -27.71 42.73
C HIS A 593 -31.65 -28.11 41.24
N TYR A 594 -32.83 -28.51 40.79
CA TYR A 594 -33.08 -28.80 39.37
C TYR A 594 -34.42 -28.25 38.88
N TYR A 595 -34.58 -28.26 37.56
CA TYR A 595 -35.76 -27.81 36.84
C TYR A 595 -36.22 -28.89 35.86
N ILE A 596 -37.53 -29.04 35.70
CA ILE A 596 -38.13 -29.89 34.66
C ILE A 596 -38.61 -28.99 33.52
N VAL A 597 -37.94 -29.06 32.36
CA VAL A 597 -38.22 -28.23 31.19
C VAL A 597 -38.45 -29.13 29.99
N ARG A 598 -39.69 -29.16 29.46
CA ARG A 598 -40.09 -29.93 28.26
C ARG A 598 -39.68 -31.42 28.32
N GLY A 599 -39.74 -32.03 29.51
CA GLY A 599 -39.38 -33.44 29.73
C GLY A 599 -37.90 -33.68 30.01
N ASN A 600 -37.04 -32.66 29.90
CA ASN A 600 -35.62 -32.74 30.27
C ASN A 600 -35.40 -32.19 31.69
N ARG A 601 -34.39 -32.73 32.37
CA ARG A 601 -33.97 -32.29 33.71
C ARG A 601 -32.70 -31.45 33.61
N ILE A 602 -32.79 -30.19 33.99
CA ILE A 602 -31.67 -29.25 34.03
C ILE A 602 -31.27 -29.06 35.48
N CYS A 603 -30.04 -29.44 35.83
CA CYS A 603 -29.50 -29.33 37.19
C CYS A 603 -28.68 -28.04 37.33
N HIS A 604 -28.90 -27.29 38.40
CA HIS A 604 -28.02 -26.18 38.78
C HIS A 604 -26.90 -26.68 39.67
N PHE A 605 -25.68 -26.17 39.46
CA PHE A 605 -24.51 -26.53 40.25
C PHE A 605 -23.69 -25.31 40.64
N VAL A 606 -22.92 -25.49 41.71
CA VAL A 606 -21.89 -24.54 42.16
C VAL A 606 -20.54 -25.22 42.23
N ALA A 607 -19.47 -24.49 41.92
CA ALA A 607 -18.09 -24.89 42.20
C ALA A 607 -17.49 -23.88 43.19
N PRO A 608 -17.59 -24.13 44.51
CA PRO A 608 -17.23 -23.15 45.54
C PRO A 608 -15.76 -22.70 45.48
N GLN A 609 -14.84 -23.56 45.03
CA GLN A 609 -13.41 -23.22 44.93
C GLN A 609 -13.14 -22.02 44.02
N TYR A 610 -14.01 -21.82 43.01
CA TYR A 610 -13.82 -20.85 41.96
C TYR A 610 -14.97 -19.85 41.87
N ASN A 611 -15.91 -19.83 42.83
CA ASN A 611 -17.08 -18.94 42.78
C ASN A 611 -17.82 -19.04 41.43
N THR A 612 -18.03 -20.28 40.99
CA THR A 612 -18.65 -20.61 39.71
C THR A 612 -20.05 -21.15 39.90
N HIS A 613 -20.99 -20.72 39.05
CA HIS A 613 -22.38 -21.19 39.04
C HIS A 613 -22.83 -21.53 37.63
N GLY A 614 -23.61 -22.58 37.46
CA GLY A 614 -24.00 -23.02 36.12
C GLY A 614 -25.18 -23.97 36.11
N ASN A 615 -25.62 -24.29 34.90
CA ASN A 615 -26.62 -25.33 34.66
C ASN A 615 -26.04 -26.40 33.75
N TYR A 616 -26.40 -27.64 33.99
CA TYR A 616 -26.04 -28.75 33.13
C TYR A 616 -27.24 -29.65 32.80
N LEU A 617 -27.10 -30.38 31.70
CA LEU A 617 -28.05 -31.37 31.21
C LEU A 617 -27.30 -32.67 30.92
N ILE A 618 -27.81 -33.78 31.45
CA ILE A 618 -27.36 -35.13 31.11
C ILE A 618 -28.33 -35.69 30.06
N GLY A 619 -27.81 -36.10 28.91
CA GLY A 619 -28.59 -36.71 27.84
C GLY A 619 -29.15 -38.09 28.23
N PRO A 620 -30.29 -38.50 27.66
CA PRO A 620 -30.94 -39.77 28.02
C PRO A 620 -30.28 -41.00 27.39
N THR A 621 -29.42 -40.81 26.39
CA THR A 621 -28.79 -41.90 25.62
C THR A 621 -27.29 -41.99 25.89
N LYS A 622 -26.78 -43.23 25.90
CA LYS A 622 -25.34 -43.49 25.94
C LYS A 622 -24.67 -43.01 24.66
N VAL A 623 -23.47 -42.48 24.78
CA VAL A 623 -22.64 -41.97 23.68
C VAL A 623 -21.20 -42.47 23.82
N ASP A 624 -20.45 -42.42 22.72
CA ASP A 624 -19.03 -42.72 22.75
C ASP A 624 -18.29 -41.76 23.72
N PRO A 625 -17.36 -42.26 24.55
CA PRO A 625 -16.62 -41.45 25.50
C PRO A 625 -15.78 -40.38 24.80
N TYR A 626 -15.61 -39.22 25.44
CA TYR A 626 -14.70 -38.19 24.96
C TYR A 626 -13.23 -38.61 25.17
N ASP A 627 -12.29 -38.02 24.43
CA ASP A 627 -10.87 -38.43 24.41
C ASP A 627 -10.18 -38.39 25.79
N THR A 628 -10.66 -37.54 26.70
CA THR A 628 -10.15 -37.42 28.08
C THR A 628 -10.90 -38.32 29.08
N THR A 629 -11.96 -39.01 28.66
CA THR A 629 -12.71 -39.93 29.50
C THR A 629 -11.91 -41.22 29.72
N PRO A 630 -11.79 -41.72 30.97
CA PRO A 630 -11.08 -42.96 31.24
C PRO A 630 -11.75 -44.15 30.54
N SER A 631 -10.94 -45.10 30.09
CA SER A 631 -11.40 -46.27 29.32
C SER A 631 -12.40 -47.15 30.07
N ASN A 632 -12.39 -47.13 31.40
CA ASN A 632 -13.35 -47.87 32.24
C ASN A 632 -14.79 -47.32 32.15
N CYS A 633 -14.98 -46.11 31.62
CA CYS A 633 -16.27 -45.43 31.46
C CYS A 633 -16.87 -45.53 30.05
N ALA A 634 -16.20 -46.24 29.11
CA ALA A 634 -16.61 -46.28 27.71
C ALA A 634 -18.06 -46.78 27.50
N ASP A 635 -18.48 -47.80 28.26
CA ASP A 635 -19.82 -48.38 28.12
C ASP A 635 -20.91 -47.67 28.94
N ASP A 636 -20.54 -46.70 29.79
CA ASP A 636 -21.44 -46.01 30.74
C ASP A 636 -21.29 -44.49 30.66
N SER A 637 -21.00 -43.99 29.46
CA SER A 637 -20.89 -42.57 29.13
C SER A 637 -22.19 -42.01 28.54
N TYR A 638 -22.65 -40.86 29.06
CA TYR A 638 -23.84 -40.14 28.60
C TYR A 638 -23.46 -38.76 28.07
N ALA A 639 -24.20 -38.26 27.08
CA ALA A 639 -23.97 -36.91 26.57
C ALA A 639 -24.15 -35.87 27.68
N PHE A 640 -23.28 -34.87 27.71
CA PHE A 640 -23.30 -33.84 28.74
C PHE A 640 -23.10 -32.46 28.13
N ASP A 641 -24.02 -31.56 28.42
CA ASP A 641 -23.95 -30.14 28.04
C ASP A 641 -24.04 -29.29 29.30
N GLN A 642 -23.21 -28.25 29.39
CA GLN A 642 -23.32 -27.27 30.46
C GLN A 642 -22.90 -25.87 30.04
N TYR A 643 -23.32 -24.91 30.84
CA TYR A 643 -22.68 -23.60 30.88
C TYR A 643 -22.43 -23.19 32.32
N PHE A 644 -21.43 -22.36 32.53
CA PHE A 644 -21.22 -21.71 33.82
C PHE A 644 -20.78 -20.26 33.68
N TYR A 645 -20.97 -19.51 34.77
CA TYR A 645 -20.36 -18.21 34.99
C TYR A 645 -19.38 -18.26 36.15
N HIS A 646 -18.23 -17.60 35.99
CA HIS A 646 -17.27 -17.34 37.06
C HIS A 646 -17.28 -15.84 37.39
N GLY A 647 -17.59 -15.51 38.65
CA GLY A 647 -17.61 -14.13 39.13
C GLY A 647 -16.22 -13.46 39.06
N SER A 648 -16.13 -12.24 38.53
CA SER A 648 -14.87 -11.48 38.46
C SER A 648 -14.78 -10.35 39.50
N PHE A 649 -13.63 -9.69 39.60
CA PHE A 649 -13.42 -8.47 40.40
C PHE A 649 -14.04 -7.24 39.67
N GLY A 650 -15.37 -7.17 39.64
CA GLY A 650 -16.13 -6.11 38.98
C GLY A 650 -17.62 -6.45 38.85
N TYR A 651 -18.38 -5.67 38.09
CA TYR A 651 -19.81 -5.96 37.83
C TYR A 651 -19.98 -6.88 36.60
N TYR A 652 -19.13 -7.90 36.45
CA TYR A 652 -19.20 -8.84 35.33
C TYR A 652 -18.66 -10.22 35.70
N SER A 653 -18.96 -11.20 34.86
CA SER A 653 -18.51 -12.59 34.99
C SER A 653 -18.03 -13.15 33.66
N PHE A 654 -17.06 -14.05 33.73
CA PHE A 654 -16.66 -14.87 32.59
C PHE A 654 -17.68 -15.97 32.40
N TYR A 655 -18.00 -16.25 31.14
CA TYR A 655 -18.98 -17.23 30.72
C TYR A 655 -18.28 -18.27 29.86
N GLU A 656 -18.58 -19.55 30.12
CA GLU A 656 -18.08 -20.66 29.35
C GLU A 656 -19.19 -21.69 29.08
N GLU A 657 -19.21 -22.20 27.85
CA GLU A 657 -20.10 -23.26 27.39
C GLU A 657 -19.30 -24.49 27.01
N GLN A 658 -19.75 -25.64 27.50
CA GLN A 658 -18.96 -26.86 27.51
C GLN A 658 -19.81 -28.05 27.13
N THR A 659 -19.20 -28.97 26.39
CA THR A 659 -19.80 -30.24 26.01
C THR A 659 -18.84 -31.37 26.33
N GLY A 660 -19.37 -32.57 26.52
CA GLY A 660 -18.56 -33.74 26.85
C GLY A 660 -19.40 -34.92 27.26
N THR A 661 -18.85 -35.72 28.18
CA THR A 661 -19.45 -36.98 28.60
C THR A 661 -19.48 -37.12 30.12
N TYR A 662 -20.62 -37.58 30.64
CA TYR A 662 -20.80 -37.96 32.04
C TYR A 662 -20.60 -39.47 32.20
N CYS A 663 -19.74 -39.88 33.13
CA CYS A 663 -19.55 -41.29 33.48
C CYS A 663 -20.39 -41.69 34.70
N ALA A 664 -21.28 -42.66 34.53
CA ALA A 664 -22.17 -43.11 35.60
C ALA A 664 -21.49 -44.02 36.64
N LYS A 665 -20.26 -44.51 36.39
CA LYS A 665 -19.52 -45.38 37.34
C LYS A 665 -18.84 -44.59 38.45
N ASP A 666 -18.32 -43.41 38.13
CA ASP A 666 -17.56 -42.56 39.05
C ASP A 666 -18.27 -41.24 39.39
N ASN A 667 -19.38 -40.94 38.70
CA ASN A 667 -20.15 -39.70 38.79
C ASN A 667 -19.34 -38.45 38.40
N ILE A 668 -18.39 -38.60 37.48
CA ILE A 668 -17.51 -37.53 36.98
C ILE A 668 -17.87 -37.17 35.54
N VAL A 669 -17.74 -35.89 35.21
CA VAL A 669 -17.93 -35.39 33.84
C VAL A 669 -16.58 -35.01 33.23
N TYR A 670 -16.35 -35.40 31.98
CA TYR A 670 -15.17 -35.06 31.19
C TYR A 670 -15.60 -34.15 30.04
N ILE A 671 -15.11 -32.90 30.03
CA ILE A 671 -15.64 -31.82 29.19
C ILE A 671 -14.56 -30.94 28.58
N TYR A 672 -14.91 -30.27 27.47
CA TYR A 672 -14.12 -29.22 26.85
C TYR A 672 -14.96 -27.98 26.53
N GLY A 673 -14.31 -26.81 26.51
CA GLY A 673 -14.95 -25.54 26.19
C GLY A 673 -15.11 -25.32 24.69
N HIS A 674 -16.31 -24.90 24.26
CA HIS A 674 -16.58 -24.52 22.86
C HIS A 674 -17.21 -23.13 22.72
N GLY A 675 -17.80 -22.57 23.78
CA GLY A 675 -18.32 -21.20 23.82
C GLY A 675 -17.64 -20.39 24.93
N LEU A 676 -17.24 -19.15 24.63
CA LEU A 676 -16.62 -18.24 25.60
C LEU A 676 -17.17 -16.84 25.44
N GLY A 677 -17.36 -16.16 26.57
CA GLY A 677 -17.86 -14.79 26.57
C GLY A 677 -17.78 -14.15 27.95
N SER A 678 -18.33 -12.94 28.03
CA SER A 678 -18.45 -12.19 29.29
C SER A 678 -19.86 -11.63 29.41
N PHE A 679 -20.35 -11.46 30.63
CA PHE A 679 -21.68 -10.88 30.88
C PHE A 679 -21.69 -10.02 32.14
N ASP A 680 -22.41 -8.90 32.12
CA ASP A 680 -22.53 -7.96 33.24
C ASP A 680 -23.45 -8.51 34.33
N ILE A 681 -22.96 -9.50 35.06
CA ILE A 681 -23.64 -10.15 36.18
C ILE A 681 -22.62 -10.51 37.25
N ASN A 682 -22.98 -10.41 38.53
CA ASN A 682 -22.16 -10.89 39.63
C ASN A 682 -23.02 -11.11 40.89
N GLY A 683 -22.44 -11.74 41.92
CA GLY A 683 -23.07 -11.94 43.23
C GLY A 683 -24.35 -12.78 43.14
N SER A 684 -25.37 -12.39 43.89
CA SER A 684 -26.63 -13.15 43.99
C SER A 684 -27.43 -13.22 42.69
N PHE A 685 -27.24 -12.28 41.76
CA PHE A 685 -27.87 -12.34 40.44
C PHE A 685 -27.28 -13.45 39.59
N LEU A 686 -25.97 -13.68 39.68
CA LEU A 686 -25.28 -14.77 38.97
C LEU A 686 -25.78 -16.14 39.45
N ALA A 687 -25.93 -16.31 40.76
CA ALA A 687 -26.46 -17.55 41.34
C ALA A 687 -27.93 -17.83 40.96
N LYS A 688 -28.66 -16.82 40.46
CA LYS A 688 -30.06 -16.93 40.04
C LYS A 688 -30.23 -16.88 38.51
N ASP A 689 -29.15 -16.82 37.73
CA ASP A 689 -29.27 -16.73 36.27
C ASP A 689 -29.76 -18.07 35.69
N ARG A 690 -30.87 -17.99 34.97
CA ARG A 690 -31.54 -19.13 34.33
C ARG A 690 -31.17 -19.27 32.85
N GLY A 691 -30.22 -18.47 32.36
CA GLY A 691 -29.95 -18.33 30.93
C GLY A 691 -30.96 -17.43 30.21
N ASN A 692 -30.62 -17.00 28.99
CA ASN A 692 -31.48 -16.21 28.11
C ASN A 692 -31.13 -16.53 26.65
N SER A 693 -32.11 -16.49 25.75
CA SER A 693 -31.94 -16.75 24.32
C SER A 693 -31.27 -15.59 23.56
N GLY A 694 -31.16 -14.43 24.20
CA GLY A 694 -30.40 -13.27 23.69
C GLY A 694 -28.88 -13.45 23.73
N TYR A 695 -28.18 -12.57 23.01
CA TYR A 695 -26.71 -12.50 23.08
C TYR A 695 -26.24 -11.95 24.43
N ARG A 696 -25.31 -12.66 25.06
CA ARG A 696 -24.62 -12.24 26.28
C ARG A 696 -23.33 -11.50 25.90
N HIS A 697 -23.14 -10.32 26.48
CA HIS A 697 -21.92 -9.52 26.37
C HIS A 697 -21.77 -8.65 27.63
N SER A 698 -20.54 -8.28 27.97
CA SER A 698 -20.23 -7.38 29.09
C SER A 698 -19.73 -6.03 28.56
N PHE A 699 -20.45 -4.96 28.87
CA PHE A 699 -19.98 -3.61 28.61
C PHE A 699 -18.82 -3.24 29.54
N TYR A 700 -18.85 -3.74 30.78
CA TYR A 700 -17.81 -3.47 31.77
C TYR A 700 -16.46 -4.06 31.34
N TYR A 701 -16.43 -5.35 31.00
CA TYR A 701 -15.24 -6.02 30.49
C TYR A 701 -14.79 -5.41 29.16
N GLY A 702 -15.73 -5.09 28.27
CA GLY A 702 -15.44 -4.39 27.03
C GLY A 702 -14.67 -3.07 27.27
N LEU A 703 -15.15 -2.25 28.21
CA LEU A 703 -14.53 -0.97 28.56
C LEU A 703 -13.18 -1.16 29.27
N VAL A 704 -13.13 -1.90 30.38
CA VAL A 704 -11.92 -2.07 31.19
C VAL A 704 -10.82 -2.81 30.40
N GLY A 705 -11.20 -3.86 29.67
CA GLY A 705 -10.30 -4.59 28.77
C GLY A 705 -9.77 -3.70 27.64
N SER A 706 -10.59 -2.80 27.08
CA SER A 706 -10.12 -1.84 26.07
C SER A 706 -9.10 -0.85 26.63
N ILE A 707 -9.29 -0.40 27.88
CA ILE A 707 -8.34 0.49 28.58
C ILE A 707 -7.01 -0.24 28.77
N TRP A 708 -7.06 -1.49 29.23
CA TRP A 708 -5.87 -2.31 29.44
C TRP A 708 -5.08 -2.57 28.15
N VAL A 709 -5.77 -2.99 27.09
CA VAL A 709 -5.20 -3.18 25.75
C VAL A 709 -4.57 -1.88 25.23
N THR A 710 -5.27 -0.76 25.36
CA THR A 710 -4.79 0.54 24.91
C THR A 710 -3.54 0.95 25.68
N TYR A 711 -3.52 0.75 26.99
CA TYR A 711 -2.36 1.01 27.83
C TYR A 711 -1.14 0.18 27.37
N ARG A 712 -1.32 -1.12 27.14
CA ARG A 712 -0.26 -2.00 26.61
C ARG A 712 0.27 -1.54 25.26
N ALA A 713 -0.61 -1.11 24.35
CA ALA A 713 -0.21 -0.57 23.05
C ALA A 713 0.64 0.71 23.18
N LEU A 714 0.30 1.59 24.14
CA LEU A 714 1.08 2.79 24.43
C LEU A 714 2.46 2.46 25.02
N VAL A 715 2.56 1.48 25.92
CA VAL A 715 3.83 0.98 26.46
C VAL A 715 4.71 0.40 25.34
N LEU A 716 4.13 -0.39 24.43
CA LEU A 716 4.83 -0.93 23.26
C LEU A 716 5.39 0.18 22.36
N ARG A 717 4.58 1.21 22.08
CA ARG A 717 5.01 2.37 21.31
C ARG A 717 6.16 3.11 21.99
N ARG A 718 6.07 3.34 23.31
CA ARG A 718 7.16 3.94 24.10
C ARG A 718 8.45 3.12 23.98
N SER A 719 8.34 1.81 24.19
CA SER A 719 9.47 0.88 24.10
C SER A 719 10.10 0.88 22.71
N PHE A 720 9.30 0.85 21.64
CA PHE A 720 9.77 0.92 20.26
C PHE A 720 10.59 2.18 19.98
N ILE A 721 10.08 3.34 20.41
CA ILE A 721 10.77 4.62 20.24
C ILE A 721 12.10 4.61 21.00
N SER A 722 12.12 4.08 22.21
CA SER A 722 13.33 3.96 23.03
C SER A 722 14.36 3.03 22.41
N CYS A 723 13.95 1.83 21.98
CA CYS A 723 14.80 0.86 21.28
C CYS A 723 15.41 1.44 20.00
N LYS A 724 14.61 2.20 19.23
CA LYS A 724 15.11 2.87 18.02
C LYS A 724 16.17 3.92 18.36
N ARG A 725 15.92 4.77 19.36
CA ARG A 725 16.87 5.83 19.76
C ARG A 725 18.14 5.26 20.38
N TYR A 726 18.03 4.21 21.18
CA TYR A 726 19.17 3.56 21.80
C TYR A 726 20.03 2.82 20.78
N GLY A 727 19.40 2.06 19.87
CA GLY A 727 20.11 1.46 18.74
C GLY A 727 20.86 2.51 17.92
N GLN A 728 20.22 3.65 17.62
CA GLN A 728 20.87 4.77 16.94
C GLN A 728 22.12 5.28 17.66
N ARG A 729 22.09 5.39 19.01
CA ARG A 729 23.22 5.81 19.84
C ARG A 729 24.34 4.77 19.91
N CYS A 730 24.02 3.49 20.07
CA CYS A 730 25.02 2.41 20.01
C CYS A 730 25.71 2.40 18.64
N ASP A 731 24.93 2.57 17.58
CA ASP A 731 25.45 2.72 16.22
C ASP A 731 26.26 4.01 16.02
N GLU A 732 26.06 5.07 16.83
CA GLU A 732 26.85 6.31 16.81
C GLU A 732 28.17 6.13 17.57
N ALA A 733 28.15 5.33 18.65
CA ALA A 733 29.31 5.03 19.48
C ALA A 733 30.17 3.87 18.95
N GLY A 734 29.73 3.18 17.89
CA GLY A 734 30.40 1.97 17.37
C GLY A 734 30.28 0.76 18.30
N GLU A 735 29.32 0.76 19.22
CA GLU A 735 29.11 -0.30 20.19
C GLU A 735 28.10 -1.33 19.68
N ASN A 736 28.50 -2.60 19.65
CA ASN A 736 27.63 -3.69 19.26
C ASN A 736 26.94 -4.29 20.49
N LEU A 737 25.60 -4.37 20.43
CA LEU A 737 24.81 -5.07 21.43
C LEU A 737 24.84 -6.58 21.19
N ASN A 738 25.18 -7.33 22.23
CA ASN A 738 24.96 -8.76 22.24
C ASN A 738 23.47 -9.08 22.48
N ARG A 739 23.08 -10.36 22.28
CA ARG A 739 21.67 -10.77 22.40
C ARG A 739 21.12 -10.57 23.81
N LYS A 740 21.95 -10.76 24.84
CA LYS A 740 21.55 -10.64 26.25
C LYS A 740 21.24 -9.18 26.60
N GLU A 741 22.12 -8.26 26.20
CA GLU A 741 21.92 -6.82 26.39
C GLU A 741 20.70 -6.30 25.64
N ALA A 742 20.46 -6.77 24.41
CA ALA A 742 19.28 -6.42 23.64
C ALA A 742 17.98 -6.88 24.33
N VAL A 743 17.95 -8.09 24.89
CA VAL A 743 16.81 -8.61 25.65
C VAL A 743 16.56 -7.80 26.91
N ILE A 744 17.60 -7.55 27.72
CA ILE A 744 17.49 -6.75 28.95
C ILE A 744 16.97 -5.34 28.63
N PHE A 745 17.53 -4.70 27.61
CA PHE A 745 17.12 -3.35 27.23
C PHE A 745 15.65 -3.30 26.77
N VAL A 746 15.22 -4.24 25.93
CA VAL A 746 13.83 -4.30 25.47
C VAL A 746 12.88 -4.58 26.63
N GLN A 747 13.20 -5.54 27.50
CA GLN A 747 12.38 -5.91 28.65
C GLN A 747 12.22 -4.72 29.62
N GLU A 748 13.30 -4.00 29.95
CA GLU A 748 13.20 -2.83 30.83
C GLU A 748 12.36 -1.71 30.21
N ASN A 749 12.41 -1.53 28.90
CA ASN A 749 11.59 -0.53 28.22
C ASN A 749 10.11 -0.94 28.08
N LEU A 750 9.81 -2.25 28.15
CA LEU A 750 8.46 -2.82 28.21
C LEU A 750 7.85 -2.81 29.61
N ARG A 751 8.59 -2.36 30.63
CA ARG A 751 8.10 -2.24 32.01
C ARG A 751 6.78 -1.48 32.10
N LEU A 752 5.83 -2.05 32.86
CA LEU A 752 4.46 -1.53 32.98
C LEU A 752 4.39 -0.20 33.72
N SER A 753 5.16 -0.02 34.79
CA SER A 753 5.23 1.22 35.55
C SER A 753 6.33 2.13 35.00
N ALA A 754 6.07 3.44 34.95
CA ALA A 754 7.10 4.43 34.64
C ALA A 754 7.95 4.73 35.89
N HIS A 755 9.19 5.18 35.67
CA HIS A 755 10.01 5.72 36.74
C HIS A 755 9.30 6.97 37.31
N GLY A 756 8.96 6.94 38.60
CA GLY A 756 8.17 7.99 39.27
C GLY A 756 6.67 7.70 39.43
N ALA A 757 6.17 6.52 39.02
CA ALA A 757 4.78 6.13 39.29
C ALA A 757 4.48 6.11 40.80
N THR A 758 3.38 6.75 41.19
CA THR A 758 2.89 6.69 42.59
C THR A 758 2.28 5.32 42.90
N ILE A 759 2.07 5.03 44.19
CA ILE A 759 1.47 3.76 44.63
C ILE A 759 0.06 3.55 44.03
N TYR A 760 -0.74 4.61 43.90
CA TYR A 760 -2.08 4.55 43.28
C TYR A 760 -2.03 4.14 41.80
N HIS A 761 -1.06 4.67 41.05
CA HIS A 761 -0.87 4.25 39.65
C HIS A 761 -0.52 2.77 39.57
N ARG A 762 0.31 2.26 40.48
CA ARG A 762 0.67 0.83 40.53
C ARG A 762 -0.54 -0.04 40.89
N PHE A 763 -1.36 0.36 41.85
CA PHE A 763 -2.60 -0.37 42.18
C PHE A 763 -3.59 -0.40 41.01
N ALA A 764 -3.75 0.71 40.28
CA ALA A 764 -4.58 0.74 39.07
C ALA A 764 -4.04 -0.21 37.98
N LEU A 765 -2.72 -0.29 37.82
CA LEU A 765 -2.09 -1.24 36.89
C LEU A 765 -2.26 -2.69 37.34
N VAL A 766 -2.16 -2.97 38.64
CA VAL A 766 -2.44 -4.31 39.19
C VAL A 766 -3.87 -4.71 38.90
N TYR A 767 -4.84 -3.81 39.10
CA TYR A 767 -6.24 -4.06 38.76
C TYR A 767 -6.40 -4.45 37.29
N LEU A 768 -5.91 -3.63 36.35
CA LEU A 768 -5.98 -3.92 34.92
C LEU A 768 -5.23 -5.19 34.51
N LEU A 769 -4.14 -5.51 35.19
CA LEU A 769 -3.33 -6.69 34.90
C LEU A 769 -4.01 -7.98 35.37
N VAL A 770 -4.69 -7.96 36.52
CA VAL A 770 -5.49 -9.10 37.01
C VAL A 770 -6.58 -9.46 35.99
N GLU A 771 -7.24 -8.47 35.40
CA GLU A 771 -8.22 -8.68 34.32
C GLU A 771 -7.61 -9.43 33.12
N GLY A 772 -6.39 -9.04 32.72
CA GLY A 772 -5.62 -9.73 31.67
C GLY A 772 -5.23 -11.16 32.04
N ILE A 773 -4.81 -11.39 33.28
CA ILE A 773 -4.45 -12.72 33.80
C ILE A 773 -5.67 -13.65 33.79
N MET A 774 -6.82 -13.17 34.27
CA MET A 774 -8.06 -13.96 34.31
C MET A 774 -8.50 -14.34 32.89
N THR A 775 -8.42 -13.40 31.94
CA THR A 775 -8.73 -13.67 30.53
C THR A 775 -7.83 -14.77 29.96
N ASP A 776 -6.52 -14.70 30.20
CA ASP A 776 -5.57 -15.71 29.71
C ASP A 776 -5.79 -17.08 30.39
N LEU A 777 -6.10 -17.09 31.68
CA LEU A 777 -6.41 -18.31 32.45
C LEU A 777 -7.67 -19.01 31.93
N PHE A 778 -8.77 -18.28 31.69
CA PHE A 778 -9.99 -18.89 31.15
C PHE A 778 -9.81 -19.41 29.73
N LEU A 779 -8.94 -18.79 28.92
CA LEU A 779 -8.60 -19.35 27.60
C LEU A 779 -7.75 -20.60 27.69
N LEU A 780 -6.89 -20.72 28.69
CA LEU A 780 -6.16 -21.95 28.94
C LEU A 780 -7.11 -23.08 29.35
N ILE A 781 -8.06 -22.79 30.22
CA ILE A 781 -9.07 -23.74 30.69
C ILE A 781 -10.02 -24.16 29.56
N ALA A 782 -10.26 -23.29 28.57
CA ALA A 782 -11.20 -23.54 27.49
C ALA A 782 -10.58 -24.02 26.16
N ASN A 783 -9.27 -24.20 26.07
CA ASN A 783 -8.62 -24.71 24.85
C ASN A 783 -7.62 -25.82 25.20
N GLU A 784 -7.45 -26.78 24.30
CA GLU A 784 -6.46 -27.85 24.44
C GLU A 784 -5.36 -27.76 23.35
N GLY A 785 -4.30 -28.57 23.50
CA GLY A 785 -3.25 -28.73 22.50
C GLY A 785 -2.29 -27.54 22.35
N ILE A 786 -1.77 -27.32 21.13
CA ILE A 786 -0.71 -26.33 20.84
C ILE A 786 -1.18 -24.89 21.14
N LEU A 787 -2.48 -24.62 20.96
CA LEU A 787 -3.07 -23.31 21.23
C LEU A 787 -3.02 -22.95 22.71
N ALA A 788 -3.28 -23.90 23.61
CA ALA A 788 -3.12 -23.72 25.05
C ALA A 788 -1.64 -23.49 25.42
N LYS A 789 -0.72 -24.28 24.85
CA LYS A 789 0.74 -24.12 25.07
C LYS A 789 1.25 -22.73 24.70
N ILE A 790 0.75 -22.15 23.62
CA ILE A 790 1.10 -20.78 23.21
C ILE A 790 0.52 -19.76 24.20
N GLN A 791 -0.67 -20.00 24.75
CA GLN A 791 -1.32 -19.10 25.69
C GLN A 791 -0.60 -19.03 27.06
N TYR A 792 0.06 -20.12 27.49
CA TYR A 792 0.89 -20.11 28.70
C TYR A 792 2.02 -19.08 28.63
N VAL A 793 2.55 -18.79 27.44
CA VAL A 793 3.56 -17.74 27.25
C VAL A 793 3.00 -16.35 27.59
N SER A 794 1.75 -16.07 27.18
CA SER A 794 1.05 -14.81 27.53
C SER A 794 0.77 -14.73 29.02
N LEU A 795 0.28 -15.83 29.62
CA LEU A 795 -0.01 -15.91 31.04
C LEU A 795 1.27 -15.69 31.88
N GLY A 796 2.36 -16.38 31.55
CA GLY A 796 3.66 -16.24 32.22
C GLY A 796 4.18 -14.80 32.19
N TYR A 797 4.06 -14.12 31.03
CA TYR A 797 4.42 -12.71 30.88
C TYR A 797 3.56 -11.78 31.76
N ASN A 798 2.25 -12.04 31.85
CA ASN A 798 1.35 -11.26 32.70
C ASN A 798 1.60 -11.52 34.20
N LEU A 799 1.86 -12.77 34.62
CA LEU A 799 2.23 -13.12 36.00
C LEU A 799 3.56 -12.50 36.42
N SER A 800 4.57 -12.54 35.54
CA SER A 800 5.88 -11.90 35.75
C SER A 800 5.72 -10.39 35.99
N GLY A 801 4.91 -9.73 35.15
CA GLY A 801 4.53 -8.32 35.35
C GLY A 801 3.78 -8.06 36.66
N PHE A 802 2.93 -9.00 37.11
CA PHE A 802 2.15 -8.88 38.34
C PHE A 802 3.04 -8.98 39.56
N LEU A 803 3.90 -10.00 39.62
CA LEU A 803 4.88 -10.17 40.68
C LEU A 803 5.81 -8.95 40.79
N LEU A 804 6.25 -8.41 39.66
CA LEU A 804 7.07 -7.20 39.63
C LEU A 804 6.31 -5.98 40.17
N LEU A 805 5.06 -5.76 39.76
CA LEU A 805 4.25 -4.64 40.25
C LEU A 805 3.94 -4.76 41.76
N ILE A 806 3.62 -5.96 42.25
CA ILE A 806 3.42 -6.21 43.69
C ILE A 806 4.70 -5.91 44.46
N TYR A 807 5.85 -6.39 43.97
CA TYR A 807 7.14 -6.10 44.59
C TYR A 807 7.44 -4.60 44.60
N GLU A 808 7.16 -3.88 43.51
CA GLU A 808 7.32 -2.41 43.44
C GLU A 808 6.40 -1.66 44.43
N ILE A 809 5.19 -2.16 44.67
CA ILE A 809 4.27 -1.60 45.67
C ILE A 809 4.85 -1.79 47.08
N VAL A 810 5.34 -2.99 47.40
CA VAL A 810 5.98 -3.29 48.69
C VAL A 810 7.28 -2.50 48.87
N GLU A 811 8.05 -2.31 47.80
CA GLU A 811 9.25 -1.47 47.81
C GLU A 811 8.90 0.00 48.06
N ALA A 812 7.83 0.51 47.43
CA ALA A 812 7.37 1.89 47.60
C ALA A 812 6.70 2.16 48.95
N SER A 813 6.16 1.15 49.63
CA SER A 813 5.55 1.28 50.95
C SER A 813 6.56 1.28 52.11
N ASN A 814 7.87 1.12 51.83
CA ASN A 814 8.95 1.01 52.82
C ASN A 814 8.72 -0.09 53.88
N CYS A 815 7.92 -1.12 53.57
CA CYS A 815 7.61 -2.19 54.51
C CYS A 815 8.76 -3.19 54.74
N LEU A 816 9.79 -3.18 53.88
CA LEU A 816 10.92 -4.12 53.96
C LEU A 816 12.23 -3.39 54.31
N ARG A 817 13.00 -3.94 55.26
CA ARG A 817 14.39 -3.52 55.47
C ARG A 817 15.23 -3.79 54.23
N GLU A 818 16.19 -2.91 53.95
CA GLU A 818 17.01 -2.94 52.74
C GLU A 818 17.71 -4.28 52.48
N LYS A 819 18.20 -4.96 53.52
CA LYS A 819 18.81 -6.29 53.42
C LYS A 819 17.87 -7.31 52.78
N TYR A 820 16.61 -7.35 53.22
CA TYR A 820 15.60 -8.26 52.67
C TYR A 820 15.13 -7.81 51.29
N ARG A 821 14.96 -6.50 51.09
CA ARG A 821 14.63 -5.92 49.77
C ARG A 821 15.61 -6.39 48.70
N LEU A 822 16.92 -6.21 48.93
CA LEU A 822 17.97 -6.59 47.98
C LEU A 822 18.05 -8.11 47.79
N PHE A 823 17.85 -8.89 48.85
CA PHE A 823 17.81 -10.35 48.78
C PHE A 823 16.70 -10.83 47.84
N PHE A 824 15.45 -10.40 48.06
CA PHE A 824 14.32 -10.76 47.20
C PHE A 824 14.48 -10.24 45.76
N LYS A 825 15.02 -9.03 45.58
CA LYS A 825 15.28 -8.46 44.24
C LYS A 825 16.22 -9.35 43.42
N ARG A 826 17.30 -9.81 44.04
CA ARG A 826 18.32 -10.65 43.38
C ARG A 826 17.83 -12.08 43.14
N LEU A 827 17.04 -12.62 44.07
CA LEU A 827 16.57 -14.01 44.01
C LEU A 827 15.42 -14.20 43.01
N TRP A 828 14.45 -13.29 42.99
CA TRP A 828 13.21 -13.48 42.22
C TRP A 828 13.13 -12.65 40.93
N PHE A 829 13.84 -11.53 40.85
CA PHE A 829 13.72 -10.56 39.75
C PHE A 829 15.00 -10.39 38.92
N SER A 830 15.88 -11.39 38.90
CA SER A 830 16.97 -11.42 37.93
C SER A 830 16.42 -11.78 36.55
N TYR A 831 16.86 -11.11 35.48
CA TYR A 831 16.36 -11.39 34.13
C TYR A 831 16.60 -12.84 33.69
N GLU A 832 17.66 -13.48 34.19
CA GLU A 832 17.99 -14.88 33.90
C GLU A 832 17.01 -15.85 34.56
N THR A 833 16.66 -15.62 35.83
CA THR A 833 15.69 -16.45 36.57
C THR A 833 14.26 -16.20 36.10
N ALA A 834 13.91 -14.95 35.78
CA ALA A 834 12.59 -14.61 35.27
C ALA A 834 12.31 -15.24 33.90
N PHE A 835 13.27 -15.15 32.97
CA PHE A 835 13.13 -15.74 31.64
C PHE A 835 13.08 -17.28 31.67
N LEU A 836 13.89 -17.92 32.53
CA LEU A 836 13.84 -19.37 32.73
C LEU A 836 12.51 -19.81 33.37
N GLY A 837 12.00 -19.05 34.34
CA GLY A 837 10.69 -19.29 34.94
C GLY A 837 9.55 -19.20 33.92
N GLU A 838 9.54 -18.13 33.11
CA GLU A 838 8.55 -17.95 32.03
C GLU A 838 8.59 -19.10 31.00
N LEU A 839 9.79 -19.58 30.64
CA LEU A 839 9.97 -20.73 29.73
C LEU A 839 9.53 -22.07 30.34
N LEU A 840 9.87 -22.33 31.61
CA LEU A 840 9.51 -23.57 32.30
C LEU A 840 8.01 -23.64 32.56
N SER A 841 7.37 -22.52 32.93
CA SER A 841 5.92 -22.43 33.10
C SER A 841 5.14 -22.60 31.79
N ALA A 842 5.76 -22.40 30.63
CA ALA A 842 5.16 -22.68 29.32
C ALA A 842 5.46 -24.10 28.80
N ALA A 843 6.43 -24.80 29.42
CA ALA A 843 6.87 -26.14 29.02
C ALA A 843 6.24 -27.26 29.86
N LEU A 844 5.90 -26.97 31.12
CA LEU A 844 5.09 -27.79 32.03
C LEU A 844 3.61 -27.56 31.76
#